data_AF-R6MYZ8-F1
#
_entry.id   AF-R6MYZ8-F1
#
_cell.length_a   1.000
_cell.length_b   1.000
_cell.length_c   1.000
_cell.angle_alpha   90.00
_cell.angle_beta   90.00
_cell.angle_gamma   90.00
#
_symmetry.space_group_name_H-M   'P 1'
#
loop_
_entity.id
_entity.type
_entity.pdbx_description
1 polymer ?
#
loop_
_entity_poly.entity_id
_entity_poly.type
_entity_poly.pdbx_seq_one_letter_code
_entity_poly.pdbx_strand_id
1 'polypeptide(L)'
;MRKTKLFAGVLALSLAVTSVPAINSFVGVDKAEASESDTASAASGSSITKEPLGEGEVEVAKSQYTNPIGGYDNEGKLTYGGDPAAMVDGDTVYLYTGHDIATGDAYVIDGWICYSTKDLLNWKYEGEIMKAKDISWANVANSAWAAQTVKHNGKYYFYYCTWDKTTSDGQQSIGVAVSDSPTGPFEDIGKPIVSGKVTDIGTESSTWNDIDPTVWIENDENGVEHRYLAWGNGNFYICELNDDMISVKDQNGDGKITGGKSVKNADVIQKDSPEGPYTEAPWLYRRQDENGNYYGKYYLFYASGWREGMAYSTTDDLMNGQWEFGKEIARPNVTSNTNHMAVIDFKGKTYFIYHNGALAGGNGYRRVANITELKFNEDGSIDEVPETTAGIAGTTTKIYTKAGAGVLAHKNFLNSTSDADYPYQNIYVGAMGYSDVKDAQWVLTDGKADKTKPAYVSIQSENKSGLYLTVNDNGKVTLNQDSDGKAETAKRQTFRSIKALDGSEDGVSFESVYKPGQYLAIVNDVLKITDGSDKTAATFIVGENSETTVLRGINVTAGTNVITQGDKIKKINLTSVKAIYSDETQKKVTDYKVDYSKINVNKVGTQYATVSYTEGNITKSAYIAVSILPKLKAVTKLKAKVTKKKNAKKAKVVLSWKGVSKVDGYEVYYKASKNGKFKYVTEASGTKCTVSEDAAFKAGKTYWVGVKAYREYNGKTLTGPMKSLKVKIAK
;
A
#
# COMPACT_ATOMS: atom_id res chain seq x y z
N MET A 1 -10.14 63.88 -62.63
CA MET A 1 -11.52 64.30 -62.29
C MET A 1 -12.18 63.10 -61.61
N ARG A 2 -12.86 63.15 -60.45
CA ARG A 2 -13.22 64.19 -59.46
C ARG A 2 -12.57 63.79 -58.11
N LYS A 3 -11.89 64.62 -57.31
CA LYS A 3 -12.39 65.69 -56.40
C LYS A 3 -13.60 65.24 -55.55
N THR A 4 -13.34 64.73 -54.33
CA THR A 4 -13.51 65.39 -53.00
C THR A 4 -14.98 65.42 -52.48
N LYS A 5 -15.30 65.35 -51.18
CA LYS A 5 -14.57 65.82 -49.97
C LYS A 5 -15.16 65.30 -48.64
N LEU A 6 -14.40 65.51 -47.54
CA LEU A 6 -14.70 65.31 -46.10
C LEU A 6 -14.81 63.82 -45.63
N PHE A 7 -14.37 63.42 -44.42
CA PHE A 7 -13.37 64.01 -43.49
C PHE A 7 -12.83 63.01 -42.43
N ALA A 8 -11.79 63.44 -41.69
CA ALA A 8 -11.26 63.08 -40.35
C ALA A 8 -11.62 61.75 -39.62
N GLY A 9 -10.69 61.07 -38.93
CA GLY A 9 -9.24 61.31 -38.81
C GLY A 9 -8.53 60.55 -37.67
N VAL A 10 -7.19 60.57 -37.67
CA VAL A 10 -6.23 60.24 -36.57
C VAL A 10 -6.18 58.74 -36.17
N LEU A 11 -5.17 57.94 -36.57
CA LEU A 11 -3.77 57.85 -36.07
C LEU A 11 -3.69 57.33 -34.60
N ALA A 12 -2.84 56.39 -34.17
CA ALA A 12 -2.18 55.21 -34.76
C ALA A 12 -1.56 54.42 -33.58
N LEU A 13 -1.16 53.16 -33.76
CA LEU A 13 0.03 52.64 -33.06
C LEU A 13 0.71 51.54 -33.87
N SER A 14 2.03 51.64 -33.96
CA SER A 14 2.91 50.69 -34.63
C SER A 14 4.00 50.25 -33.66
N LEU A 15 4.37 48.97 -33.66
CA LEU A 15 5.68 48.53 -33.19
C LEU A 15 6.30 47.55 -34.17
N ALA A 16 7.62 47.64 -34.30
CA ALA A 16 8.42 46.97 -35.31
C ALA A 16 9.33 45.89 -34.69
N VAL A 17 9.82 45.01 -35.55
CA VAL A 17 10.69 43.87 -35.22
C VAL A 17 12.16 44.32 -35.12
N THR A 18 12.88 43.83 -34.11
CA THR A 18 14.36 43.73 -34.09
C THR A 18 14.82 42.45 -33.39
N SER A 19 16.03 41.98 -33.71
CA SER A 19 16.49 40.60 -33.50
C SER A 19 17.69 40.44 -32.56
N VAL A 20 17.69 39.36 -31.74
CA VAL A 20 18.85 38.47 -31.43
C VAL A 20 20.05 39.10 -30.66
N PRO A 21 20.49 38.54 -29.50
CA PRO A 21 21.43 37.40 -29.53
C PRO A 21 21.32 36.36 -28.39
N ALA A 22 22.01 35.23 -28.58
CA ALA A 22 22.29 34.21 -27.56
C ALA A 22 23.78 34.21 -27.19
N ILE A 23 24.14 33.80 -25.96
CA ILE A 23 25.30 32.94 -25.60
C ILE A 23 25.46 32.80 -24.06
N ASN A 24 25.61 31.54 -23.64
CA ASN A 24 26.27 30.94 -22.46
C ASN A 24 26.09 31.43 -20.98
N SER A 25 25.71 30.43 -20.18
CA SER A 25 26.29 30.00 -18.89
C SER A 25 26.33 30.96 -17.70
N PHE A 26 25.67 30.57 -16.60
CA PHE A 26 26.25 30.68 -15.25
C PHE A 26 25.85 29.51 -14.36
N VAL A 27 26.77 29.12 -13.47
CA VAL A 27 26.57 28.17 -12.37
C VAL A 27 26.27 28.99 -11.12
N GLY A 28 25.25 28.61 -10.36
CA GLY A 28 24.91 29.26 -9.08
C GLY A 28 23.66 28.65 -8.46
N VAL A 29 23.84 27.85 -7.40
CA VAL A 29 22.73 27.44 -6.53
C VAL A 29 22.63 28.49 -5.43
N ASP A 30 21.85 29.54 -5.68
CA ASP A 30 21.53 30.52 -4.65
C ASP A 30 20.28 30.08 -3.88
N LYS A 31 20.43 29.98 -2.57
CA LYS A 31 19.31 29.81 -1.64
C LYS A 31 18.43 31.04 -1.74
N ALA A 32 17.11 30.84 -1.89
CA ALA A 32 16.17 31.94 -1.71
C ALA A 32 16.21 32.42 -0.26
N GLU A 33 16.77 33.61 -0.03
CA GLU A 33 16.56 34.34 1.22
C GLU A 33 15.10 34.81 1.27
N ALA A 34 14.32 34.24 2.18
CA ALA A 34 12.99 34.76 2.48
C ALA A 34 13.15 36.04 3.31
N SER A 35 12.63 37.16 2.80
CA SER A 35 12.64 38.44 3.51
C SER A 35 11.75 38.37 4.75
N GLU A 36 12.30 38.68 5.92
CA GLU A 36 11.53 38.83 7.16
C GLU A 36 10.52 39.99 7.01
N SER A 37 9.24 39.64 6.96
CA SER A 37 8.13 40.56 7.21
C SER A 37 7.21 39.93 8.24
N ASP A 38 6.98 40.61 9.36
CA ASP A 38 6.19 40.12 10.49
C ASP A 38 4.74 39.74 10.09
N THR A 39 4.52 38.45 9.83
CA THR A 39 3.20 37.82 9.87
C THR A 39 3.32 36.53 10.68
N ALA A 40 2.67 36.50 11.84
CA ALA A 40 2.74 35.37 12.77
C ALA A 40 2.31 34.05 12.08
N SER A 41 3.19 33.04 12.12
CA SER A 41 2.97 31.75 11.48
C SER A 41 1.92 30.93 12.22
N ALA A 42 0.81 30.64 11.56
CA ALA A 42 -0.09 29.55 11.96
C ALA A 42 0.34 28.26 11.25
N ALA A 43 1.31 27.55 11.85
CA ALA A 43 1.37 26.10 11.67
C ALA A 43 0.09 25.47 12.25
N SER A 44 -0.17 24.19 12.00
CA SER A 44 -1.35 23.47 12.50
C SER A 44 -1.38 23.24 14.04
N GLY A 45 -0.59 24.01 14.78
CA GLY A 45 -0.72 24.20 16.21
C GLY A 45 -0.97 25.68 16.53
N SER A 46 -1.87 25.91 17.49
CA SER A 46 -1.81 27.10 18.36
C SER A 46 -0.36 27.41 18.72
N SER A 47 0.01 28.69 18.85
CA SER A 47 1.35 29.14 19.24
C SER A 47 1.65 28.81 20.70
N ILE A 48 1.79 27.51 20.99
CA ILE A 48 2.05 26.96 22.31
C ILE A 48 3.39 27.50 22.78
N THR A 49 3.33 28.42 23.74
CA THR A 49 4.51 28.96 24.40
C THR A 49 5.19 27.83 25.16
N LYS A 50 6.46 27.56 24.82
CA LYS A 50 7.25 26.52 25.46
C LYS A 50 7.74 26.97 26.83
N GLU A 51 7.69 26.07 27.82
CA GLU A 51 8.37 26.27 29.10
C GLU A 51 9.89 26.24 28.91
N PRO A 52 10.70 26.91 29.76
CA PRO A 52 12.15 26.72 29.75
C PRO A 52 12.52 25.29 30.18
N LEU A 53 13.63 24.76 29.65
CA LEU A 53 14.17 23.46 30.07
C LEU A 53 14.48 23.43 31.58
N GLY A 54 14.07 22.35 32.25
CA GLY A 54 14.41 22.07 33.64
C GLY A 54 15.86 21.64 33.85
N GLU A 55 16.28 21.52 35.11
CA GLU A 55 17.63 21.06 35.45
C GLU A 55 17.88 19.62 34.95
N GLY A 56 18.95 19.44 34.16
CA GLY A 56 19.32 18.15 33.59
C GLY A 56 18.51 17.72 32.36
N GLU A 57 17.47 18.46 31.99
CA GLU A 57 16.69 18.23 30.79
C GLU A 57 17.46 18.63 29.52
N VAL A 58 17.14 17.98 28.40
CA VAL A 58 17.62 18.33 27.06
C VAL A 58 16.45 18.24 26.08
N GLU A 59 16.42 19.09 25.07
CA GLU A 59 15.49 18.93 23.96
C GLU A 59 16.14 18.11 22.84
N VAL A 60 15.44 17.06 22.40
CA VAL A 60 15.78 16.32 21.19
C VAL A 60 15.11 16.98 19.99
N ALA A 61 15.75 16.92 18.82
CA ALA A 61 15.14 17.45 17.58
C ALA A 61 13.83 16.71 17.27
N LYS A 62 12.77 17.49 17.05
CA LYS A 62 11.41 17.02 16.71
C LYS A 62 11.02 17.48 15.32
N SER A 63 10.21 16.66 14.66
CA SER A 63 9.59 17.03 13.40
C SER A 63 8.62 18.19 13.59
N GLN A 64 8.78 19.25 12.79
CA GLN A 64 7.87 20.41 12.82
C GLN A 64 6.57 20.14 12.06
N TYR A 65 6.65 19.31 11.02
CA TYR A 65 5.51 18.85 10.22
C TYR A 65 5.39 17.34 10.32
N THR A 66 4.18 16.83 10.24
CA THR A 66 3.87 15.39 10.21
C THR A 66 2.60 15.18 9.42
N ASN A 67 2.43 13.99 8.87
CA ASN A 67 1.09 13.44 8.73
C ASN A 67 0.54 13.11 10.13
N PRO A 68 -0.73 13.43 10.45
CA PRO A 68 -1.77 13.95 9.55
C PRO A 68 -1.70 15.47 9.32
N ILE A 69 -2.24 15.94 8.18
CA ILE A 69 -2.20 17.36 7.74
C ILE A 69 -3.42 18.20 8.16
N GLY A 70 -4.19 17.72 9.13
CA GLY A 70 -5.33 18.44 9.69
C GLY A 70 -5.69 17.85 11.05
N GLY A 71 -6.98 17.82 11.37
CA GLY A 71 -7.46 17.16 12.58
C GLY A 71 -7.60 18.07 13.80
N TYR A 72 -7.46 19.39 13.62
CA TYR A 72 -7.56 20.40 14.66
C TYR A 72 -8.31 21.64 14.18
N ASP A 73 -9.16 22.22 15.02
CA ASP A 73 -9.76 23.54 14.75
C ASP A 73 -8.81 24.70 15.09
N ASN A 74 -9.25 25.94 14.86
CA ASN A 74 -8.48 27.15 15.14
C ASN A 74 -8.23 27.41 16.64
N GLU A 75 -8.87 26.66 17.55
CA GLU A 75 -8.59 26.68 18.99
C GLU A 75 -7.57 25.59 19.39
N GLY A 76 -7.14 24.74 18.44
CA GLY A 76 -6.23 23.63 18.67
C GLY A 76 -6.91 22.40 19.28
N LYS A 77 -8.25 22.33 19.26
CA LYS A 77 -9.03 21.17 19.72
C LYS A 77 -9.11 20.14 18.60
N LEU A 78 -9.08 18.85 18.96
CA LEU A 78 -9.21 17.74 18.02
C LEU A 78 -10.56 17.76 17.29
N THR A 79 -10.51 17.67 15.97
CA THR A 79 -11.64 17.69 15.04
C THR A 79 -11.40 16.64 13.97
N TYR A 80 -12.05 15.48 14.07
CA TYR A 80 -11.83 14.37 13.15
C TYR A 80 -12.59 14.55 11.83
N GLY A 81 -12.04 13.98 10.76
CA GLY A 81 -12.70 13.90 9.48
C GLY A 81 -12.06 12.91 8.51
N GLY A 82 -12.91 12.08 7.92
CA GLY A 82 -12.52 11.13 6.88
C GLY A 82 -12.89 11.59 5.47
N ASP A 83 -12.72 10.68 4.52
CA ASP A 83 -13.17 10.81 3.13
C ASP A 83 -12.67 12.12 2.46
N PRO A 84 -11.34 12.32 2.40
CA PRO A 84 -10.78 13.61 2.01
C PRO A 84 -10.89 13.84 0.50
N ALA A 85 -11.54 14.94 0.11
CA ALA A 85 -11.50 15.49 -1.23
C ALA A 85 -10.75 16.81 -1.24
N ALA A 86 -9.95 17.08 -2.28
CA ALA A 86 -9.22 18.33 -2.41
C ALA A 86 -9.42 18.98 -3.78
N MET A 87 -9.43 20.31 -3.77
CA MET A 87 -9.59 21.16 -4.95
C MET A 87 -8.57 22.29 -4.90
N VAL A 88 -7.98 22.64 -6.04
CA VAL A 88 -7.06 23.77 -6.17
C VAL A 88 -7.80 24.94 -6.83
N ASP A 89 -7.70 26.12 -6.24
CA ASP A 89 -8.19 27.37 -6.84
C ASP A 89 -7.15 28.48 -6.66
N GLY A 90 -6.58 28.94 -7.77
CA GLY A 90 -5.46 29.87 -7.77
C GLY A 90 -4.22 29.29 -7.09
N ASP A 91 -3.76 29.96 -6.03
CA ASP A 91 -2.60 29.56 -5.23
C ASP A 91 -2.95 28.74 -3.96
N THR A 92 -4.23 28.39 -3.79
CA THR A 92 -4.78 27.82 -2.56
C THR A 92 -5.39 26.44 -2.83
N VAL A 93 -5.09 25.50 -1.94
CA VAL A 93 -5.73 24.18 -1.88
C VAL A 93 -6.79 24.20 -0.80
N TYR A 94 -7.99 23.72 -1.14
CA TYR A 94 -9.08 23.48 -0.20
C TYR A 94 -9.26 21.98 -0.03
N LEU A 95 -9.24 21.53 1.22
CA LEU A 95 -9.44 20.14 1.64
C LEU A 95 -10.78 20.04 2.36
N TYR A 96 -11.62 19.13 1.91
CA TYR A 96 -12.95 18.85 2.43
C TYR A 96 -12.96 17.45 3.03
N THR A 97 -13.55 17.29 4.21
CA THR A 97 -13.73 15.98 4.85
C THR A 97 -15.13 15.89 5.45
N GLY A 98 -15.66 14.68 5.59
CA GLY A 98 -16.75 14.43 6.55
C GLY A 98 -16.30 14.83 7.96
N HIS A 99 -17.22 15.20 8.85
CA HIS A 99 -16.94 15.54 10.25
C HIS A 99 -17.23 14.34 11.17
N ASP A 100 -16.21 13.53 11.43
CA ASP A 100 -16.32 12.29 12.22
C ASP A 100 -16.53 12.62 13.72
N ILE A 101 -17.77 12.56 14.22
CA ILE A 101 -18.13 12.86 15.63
C ILE A 101 -18.40 11.61 16.48
N ALA A 102 -17.96 10.44 16.03
CA ALA A 102 -18.26 9.17 16.69
C ALA A 102 -17.75 9.11 18.15
N THR A 103 -18.59 8.61 19.06
CA THR A 103 -18.21 8.31 20.45
C THR A 103 -18.07 6.81 20.73
N GLY A 104 -18.51 5.95 19.79
CA GLY A 104 -18.34 4.49 19.83
C GLY A 104 -17.64 3.95 18.58
N ASP A 105 -18.01 2.72 18.20
CA ASP A 105 -17.46 1.98 17.05
C ASP A 105 -18.47 1.92 15.90
N ALA A 106 -18.94 3.09 15.47
CA ALA A 106 -19.83 3.27 14.33
C ALA A 106 -19.63 4.67 13.74
N TYR A 107 -19.77 4.81 12.41
CA TYR A 107 -19.71 6.11 11.75
C TYR A 107 -20.87 7.00 12.22
N VAL A 108 -20.53 8.21 12.66
CA VAL A 108 -21.48 9.29 12.98
C VAL A 108 -20.88 10.56 12.41
N ILE A 109 -21.43 11.04 11.30
CA ILE A 109 -20.85 12.14 10.51
C ILE A 109 -21.94 13.18 10.27
N ASP A 110 -21.94 14.28 11.04
CA ASP A 110 -23.09 15.21 11.11
C ASP A 110 -23.06 16.33 10.05
N GLY A 111 -21.93 16.50 9.38
CA GLY A 111 -21.71 17.49 8.33
C GLY A 111 -20.33 17.32 7.70
N TRP A 112 -19.92 18.34 6.96
CA TRP A 112 -18.61 18.42 6.32
C TRP A 112 -17.86 19.67 6.77
N ILE A 113 -16.54 19.53 6.89
CA ILE A 113 -15.63 20.60 7.29
C ILE A 113 -14.61 20.88 6.18
N CYS A 114 -14.07 22.09 6.18
CA CYS A 114 -13.06 22.53 5.22
C CYS A 114 -11.79 23.03 5.93
N TYR A 115 -10.65 22.73 5.31
CA TYR A 115 -9.35 23.32 5.61
C TYR A 115 -8.80 23.98 4.34
N SER A 116 -7.98 25.02 4.48
CA SER A 116 -7.28 25.66 3.37
C SER A 116 -5.77 25.78 3.62
N THR A 117 -4.98 25.80 2.54
CA THR A 117 -3.52 26.02 2.61
C THR A 117 -2.99 26.63 1.33
N LYS A 118 -1.86 27.34 1.40
CA LYS A 118 -1.10 27.83 0.25
C LYS A 118 0.22 27.09 0.05
N ASP A 119 0.60 26.17 0.93
CA ASP A 119 1.91 25.51 0.93
C ASP A 119 1.88 24.00 1.22
N LEU A 120 0.70 23.43 1.54
CA LEU A 120 0.48 22.04 1.97
C LEU A 120 1.07 21.69 3.35
N LEU A 121 1.62 22.67 4.06
CA LEU A 121 2.25 22.50 5.39
C LEU A 121 1.40 23.15 6.48
N ASN A 122 0.95 24.38 6.22
CA ASN A 122 0.21 25.22 7.13
C ASN A 122 -1.26 25.21 6.70
N TRP A 123 -2.09 24.47 7.45
CA TRP A 123 -3.50 24.26 7.16
C TRP A 123 -4.36 25.05 8.14
N LYS A 124 -5.18 25.96 7.60
CA LYS A 124 -6.17 26.75 8.33
C LYS A 124 -7.50 26.01 8.35
N TYR A 125 -8.13 25.90 9.51
CA TYR A 125 -9.51 25.39 9.60
C TYR A 125 -10.48 26.49 9.14
N GLU A 126 -11.24 26.24 8.07
CA GLU A 126 -12.22 27.18 7.52
C GLU A 126 -13.61 27.03 8.15
N GLY A 127 -13.85 25.91 8.84
CA GLY A 127 -15.11 25.65 9.54
C GLY A 127 -15.94 24.54 8.91
N GLU A 128 -17.16 24.43 9.40
CA GLU A 128 -18.20 23.57 8.83
C GLU A 128 -18.86 24.26 7.64
N ILE A 129 -18.97 23.55 6.52
CA ILE A 129 -19.45 24.11 5.24
C ILE A 129 -20.92 23.78 4.97
N MET A 130 -21.42 22.69 5.54
CA MET A 130 -22.76 22.11 5.34
C MET A 130 -23.01 21.01 6.40
N LYS A 131 -24.25 20.86 6.88
CA LYS A 131 -24.66 19.73 7.75
C LYS A 131 -25.61 18.78 7.04
N ALA A 132 -25.53 17.48 7.34
CA ALA A 132 -26.44 16.48 6.80
C ALA A 132 -27.91 16.73 7.19
N LYS A 133 -28.15 17.28 8.39
CA LYS A 133 -29.50 17.61 8.89
C LYS A 133 -30.24 18.66 8.03
N ASP A 134 -29.51 19.49 7.30
CA ASP A 134 -30.07 20.61 6.53
C ASP A 134 -30.51 20.17 5.12
N ILE A 135 -30.18 18.92 4.73
CA ILE A 135 -30.58 18.30 3.47
C ILE A 135 -32.05 17.88 3.56
N SER A 136 -32.92 18.59 2.86
CA SER A 136 -34.38 18.45 3.00
C SER A 136 -34.92 17.06 2.63
N TRP A 137 -34.22 16.30 1.78
CA TRP A 137 -34.61 14.98 1.29
C TRP A 137 -33.89 13.80 1.98
N ALA A 138 -32.91 14.05 2.84
CA ALA A 138 -32.22 13.00 3.59
C ALA A 138 -33.14 12.33 4.63
N ASN A 139 -32.94 11.04 4.88
CA ASN A 139 -33.69 10.27 5.89
C ASN A 139 -33.01 10.24 7.28
N VAL A 140 -31.70 10.56 7.35
CA VAL A 140 -30.89 10.63 8.58
C VAL A 140 -30.05 11.91 8.60
N ALA A 141 -29.73 12.37 9.82
CA ALA A 141 -29.01 13.62 10.07
C ALA A 141 -27.50 13.45 10.33
N ASN A 142 -26.97 12.23 10.19
CA ASN A 142 -25.60 11.84 10.58
C ASN A 142 -24.91 10.93 9.55
N SER A 143 -25.24 11.11 8.27
CA SER A 143 -24.69 10.38 7.12
C SER A 143 -24.02 11.32 6.12
N ALA A 144 -23.24 12.29 6.60
CA ALA A 144 -22.39 13.16 5.77
C ALA A 144 -21.17 12.39 5.25
N TRP A 145 -21.38 11.40 4.38
CA TRP A 145 -20.36 10.49 3.85
C TRP A 145 -19.50 11.17 2.77
N ALA A 146 -18.68 10.42 2.03
CA ALA A 146 -17.74 10.96 1.05
C ALA A 146 -18.38 11.93 0.05
N ALA A 147 -17.59 12.93 -0.35
CA ALA A 147 -18.04 14.06 -1.17
C ALA A 147 -16.86 14.68 -1.92
N GLN A 148 -17.11 15.32 -3.07
CA GLN A 148 -16.10 16.07 -3.84
C GLN A 148 -16.61 17.46 -4.24
N THR A 149 -15.75 18.47 -4.07
CA THR A 149 -15.97 19.84 -4.55
C THR A 149 -15.29 20.06 -5.91
N VAL A 150 -15.96 20.78 -6.81
CA VAL A 150 -15.36 21.33 -8.04
C VAL A 150 -15.80 22.77 -8.26
N LYS A 151 -14.94 23.58 -8.90
CA LYS A 151 -15.25 24.94 -9.33
C LYS A 151 -15.63 24.94 -10.81
N HIS A 152 -16.74 25.58 -11.16
CA HIS A 152 -17.20 25.74 -12.54
C HIS A 152 -18.00 27.03 -12.68
N ASN A 153 -17.84 27.75 -13.82
CA ASN A 153 -18.53 29.01 -14.11
C ASN A 153 -18.56 30.06 -12.96
N GLY A 154 -17.50 30.08 -12.13
CA GLY A 154 -17.36 31.00 -10.99
C GLY A 154 -18.06 30.59 -9.70
N LYS A 155 -18.72 29.43 -9.67
CA LYS A 155 -19.36 28.82 -8.51
C LYS A 155 -18.66 27.53 -8.09
N TYR A 156 -19.01 27.05 -6.90
CA TYR A 156 -18.50 25.81 -6.32
C TYR A 156 -19.65 24.82 -6.14
N TYR A 157 -19.43 23.60 -6.62
CA TYR A 157 -20.40 22.51 -6.61
C TYR A 157 -19.85 21.38 -5.76
N PHE A 158 -20.60 21.04 -4.71
CA PHE A 158 -20.25 20.02 -3.73
C PHE A 158 -21.15 18.81 -3.92
N TYR A 159 -20.62 17.76 -4.53
CA TYR A 159 -21.32 16.49 -4.71
C TYR A 159 -21.12 15.63 -3.47
N TYR A 160 -22.18 15.06 -2.95
CA TYR A 160 -22.17 14.26 -1.72
C TYR A 160 -23.13 13.07 -1.86
N CYS A 161 -23.03 12.07 -0.99
CA CYS A 161 -24.07 11.04 -0.84
C CYS A 161 -24.78 11.12 0.51
N THR A 162 -26.07 10.78 0.53
CA THR A 162 -26.85 10.54 1.76
C THR A 162 -28.09 9.70 1.47
N TRP A 163 -28.62 9.05 2.50
CA TRP A 163 -29.79 8.18 2.42
C TRP A 163 -31.05 8.95 2.01
N ASP A 164 -31.64 8.60 0.88
CA ASP A 164 -32.78 9.29 0.26
C ASP A 164 -34.13 8.80 0.81
N LYS A 165 -34.87 9.67 1.49
CA LYS A 165 -36.19 9.34 2.04
C LYS A 165 -37.31 9.23 0.99
N THR A 166 -37.02 9.59 -0.25
CA THR A 166 -37.95 9.48 -1.39
C THR A 166 -37.88 8.10 -2.06
N THR A 167 -36.89 7.27 -1.71
CA THR A 167 -36.79 5.87 -2.11
C THR A 167 -37.63 4.96 -1.20
N SER A 168 -38.00 3.77 -1.67
CA SER A 168 -38.60 2.74 -0.82
C SER A 168 -37.51 2.06 0.00
N ASP A 169 -37.76 1.87 1.29
CA ASP A 169 -36.85 1.28 2.29
C ASP A 169 -35.52 2.01 2.56
N GLY A 170 -35.22 3.09 1.82
CA GLY A 170 -34.04 3.94 2.03
C GLY A 170 -32.80 3.39 1.33
N GLN A 171 -32.58 3.86 0.10
CA GLN A 171 -31.33 3.72 -0.65
C GLN A 171 -30.46 4.98 -0.46
N GLN A 172 -29.15 4.85 -0.59
CA GLN A 172 -28.25 5.97 -0.80
C GLN A 172 -28.56 6.67 -2.13
N SER A 173 -28.14 7.92 -2.27
CA SER A 173 -28.31 8.71 -3.49
C SER A 173 -27.31 9.86 -3.54
N ILE A 174 -27.00 10.31 -4.75
CA ILE A 174 -26.07 11.43 -4.97
C ILE A 174 -26.83 12.75 -4.94
N GLY A 175 -26.36 13.67 -4.10
CA GLY A 175 -26.79 15.05 -4.01
C GLY A 175 -25.77 16.03 -4.60
N VAL A 176 -26.19 17.27 -4.75
CA VAL A 176 -25.30 18.40 -5.06
C VAL A 176 -25.75 19.62 -4.27
N ALA A 177 -24.77 20.36 -3.73
CA ALA A 177 -24.98 21.64 -3.09
C ALA A 177 -24.11 22.71 -3.76
N VAL A 178 -24.55 23.97 -3.74
CA VAL A 178 -23.91 25.07 -4.48
C VAL A 178 -23.45 26.16 -3.52
N SER A 179 -22.30 26.78 -3.80
CA SER A 179 -21.80 27.96 -3.08
C SER A 179 -21.15 28.99 -4.02
N ASP A 180 -21.14 30.25 -3.59
CA ASP A 180 -20.35 31.33 -4.17
C ASP A 180 -18.91 31.41 -3.60
N SER A 181 -18.59 30.59 -2.60
CA SER A 181 -17.28 30.53 -1.92
C SER A 181 -16.76 29.10 -1.84
N PRO A 182 -15.44 28.85 -1.98
CA PRO A 182 -14.88 27.50 -1.80
C PRO A 182 -15.04 27.01 -0.35
N THR A 183 -15.20 27.91 0.62
CA THR A 183 -15.38 27.57 2.04
C THR A 183 -16.85 27.49 2.46
N GLY A 184 -17.79 27.51 1.51
CA GLY A 184 -19.22 27.54 1.80
C GLY A 184 -19.72 28.89 2.37
N PRO A 185 -20.94 28.91 2.95
CA PRO A 185 -21.84 27.76 3.11
C PRO A 185 -22.31 27.20 1.77
N PHE A 186 -22.57 25.89 1.70
CA PHE A 186 -23.16 25.23 0.54
C PHE A 186 -24.65 24.96 0.78
N GLU A 187 -25.48 25.21 -0.24
CA GLU A 187 -26.94 25.03 -0.19
C GLU A 187 -27.38 23.87 -1.09
N ASP A 188 -28.07 22.87 -0.52
CA ASP A 188 -28.66 21.72 -1.23
C ASP A 188 -29.73 22.17 -2.24
N ILE A 189 -29.76 21.53 -3.42
CA ILE A 189 -30.76 21.82 -4.46
C ILE A 189 -32.18 21.30 -4.15
N GLY A 190 -32.42 20.75 -2.95
CA GLY A 190 -33.71 20.29 -2.45
C GLY A 190 -34.15 18.91 -2.94
N LYS A 191 -33.26 18.18 -3.64
CA LYS A 191 -33.49 16.84 -4.21
C LYS A 191 -32.15 16.15 -4.51
N PRO A 192 -32.10 14.81 -4.62
CA PRO A 192 -30.93 14.15 -5.20
C PRO A 192 -30.76 14.59 -6.67
N ILE A 193 -29.51 14.71 -7.12
CA ILE A 193 -29.18 14.86 -8.56
C ILE A 193 -29.32 13.50 -9.27
N VAL A 194 -28.97 12.40 -8.58
CA VAL A 194 -29.26 11.03 -8.99
C VAL A 194 -29.79 10.25 -7.79
N SER A 195 -31.05 9.84 -7.83
CA SER A 195 -31.65 8.95 -6.83
C SER A 195 -31.31 7.49 -7.13
N GLY A 196 -31.10 6.66 -6.12
CA GLY A 196 -30.80 5.22 -6.27
C GLY A 196 -31.86 4.43 -7.06
N LYS A 197 -33.08 4.97 -7.16
CA LYS A 197 -34.13 4.48 -8.07
C LYS A 197 -33.78 4.55 -9.57
N VAL A 198 -32.84 5.41 -9.95
CA VAL A 198 -32.36 5.53 -11.34
C VAL A 198 -31.39 4.38 -11.64
N THR A 199 -30.55 4.02 -10.67
CA THR A 199 -29.52 2.98 -10.76
C THR A 199 -30.01 1.57 -10.41
N ASP A 200 -31.19 1.42 -9.77
CA ASP A 200 -31.88 0.14 -9.56
C ASP A 200 -32.36 -0.51 -10.88
N ILE A 201 -31.41 -1.06 -11.62
CA ILE A 201 -31.62 -1.77 -12.89
C ILE A 201 -31.56 -3.30 -12.71
N GLY A 202 -31.78 -3.78 -11.48
CA GLY A 202 -31.76 -5.20 -11.13
C GLY A 202 -30.35 -5.79 -10.90
N THR A 203 -29.35 -4.94 -10.64
CA THR A 203 -27.95 -5.32 -10.41
C THR A 203 -27.42 -5.00 -9.03
N GLU A 204 -28.27 -4.48 -8.14
CA GLU A 204 -27.82 -3.89 -6.88
C GLU A 204 -27.43 -4.95 -5.86
N SER A 205 -26.26 -4.74 -5.25
CA SER A 205 -25.71 -5.63 -4.23
C SER A 205 -26.10 -5.22 -2.81
N SER A 206 -26.64 -4.00 -2.65
CA SER A 206 -26.91 -3.36 -1.37
C SER A 206 -27.93 -2.21 -1.52
N THR A 207 -28.24 -1.52 -0.44
CA THR A 207 -28.94 -0.21 -0.50
C THR A 207 -27.98 0.98 -0.48
N TRP A 208 -26.66 0.75 -0.51
CA TRP A 208 -25.62 1.77 -0.46
C TRP A 208 -24.68 1.74 -1.67
N ASN A 209 -25.15 1.22 -2.81
CA ASN A 209 -24.40 1.24 -4.07
C ASN A 209 -24.16 2.68 -4.56
N ASP A 210 -25.05 3.64 -4.28
CA ASP A 210 -24.96 5.03 -4.73
C ASP A 210 -24.23 5.96 -3.75
N ILE A 211 -22.94 5.71 -3.52
CA ILE A 211 -22.08 6.51 -2.64
C ILE A 211 -20.79 6.97 -3.31
N ASP A 212 -20.08 7.89 -2.66
CA ASP A 212 -18.73 8.34 -3.02
C ASP A 212 -18.66 8.98 -4.42
N PRO A 213 -19.28 10.16 -4.60
CA PRO A 213 -19.24 10.86 -5.88
C PRO A 213 -17.88 11.49 -6.17
N THR A 214 -17.42 11.29 -7.40
CA THR A 214 -16.29 11.98 -8.00
C THR A 214 -16.70 12.70 -9.29
N VAL A 215 -16.11 13.88 -9.51
CA VAL A 215 -16.44 14.76 -10.64
C VAL A 215 -15.20 15.12 -11.44
N TRP A 216 -15.34 15.12 -12.77
CA TRP A 216 -14.28 15.47 -13.71
C TRP A 216 -14.79 16.47 -14.76
N ILE A 217 -13.99 17.49 -15.09
CA ILE A 217 -14.31 18.48 -16.12
C ILE A 217 -13.10 18.64 -17.03
N GLU A 218 -13.29 18.47 -18.33
CA GLU A 218 -12.22 18.50 -19.32
C GLU A 218 -12.75 18.91 -20.70
N ASN A 219 -11.90 19.54 -21.52
CA ASN A 219 -12.19 19.80 -22.94
C ASN A 219 -11.64 18.66 -23.80
N ASP A 220 -12.44 18.18 -24.76
CA ASP A 220 -11.99 17.21 -25.76
C ASP A 220 -11.01 17.84 -26.79
N GLU A 221 -10.51 17.02 -27.72
CA GLU A 221 -9.61 17.48 -28.80
C GLU A 221 -10.24 18.51 -29.76
N ASN A 222 -11.57 18.69 -29.72
CA ASN A 222 -12.32 19.66 -30.50
C ASN A 222 -12.64 20.95 -29.71
N GLY A 223 -12.26 21.02 -28.42
CA GLY A 223 -12.56 22.14 -27.52
C GLY A 223 -13.99 22.10 -26.95
N VAL A 224 -14.64 20.93 -26.94
CA VAL A 224 -15.93 20.71 -26.30
C VAL A 224 -15.71 20.34 -24.83
N GLU A 225 -16.16 21.19 -23.91
CA GLU A 225 -16.14 20.86 -22.49
C GLU A 225 -17.15 19.74 -22.17
N HIS A 226 -16.66 18.69 -21.51
CA HIS A 226 -17.45 17.64 -20.88
C HIS A 226 -17.34 17.73 -19.36
N ARG A 227 -18.43 17.40 -18.68
CA ARG A 227 -18.55 17.39 -17.22
C ARG A 227 -19.09 16.02 -16.83
N TYR A 228 -18.32 15.20 -16.14
CA TYR A 228 -18.69 13.84 -15.76
C TYR A 228 -18.87 13.73 -14.25
N LEU A 229 -19.92 13.02 -13.83
CA LEU A 229 -20.14 12.63 -12.44
C LEU A 229 -20.14 11.10 -12.40
N ALA A 230 -19.25 10.52 -11.60
CA ALA A 230 -19.12 9.09 -11.39
C ALA A 230 -19.16 8.76 -9.89
N TRP A 231 -19.56 7.54 -9.52
CA TRP A 231 -19.69 7.13 -8.12
C TRP A 231 -19.80 5.60 -7.99
N GLY A 232 -19.72 5.09 -6.76
CA GLY A 232 -20.41 3.87 -6.37
C GLY A 232 -19.62 2.85 -5.55
N ASN A 233 -20.35 2.08 -4.73
CA ASN A 233 -19.84 0.91 -4.00
C ASN A 233 -20.24 -0.37 -4.73
N GLY A 234 -19.30 -1.29 -4.95
CA GLY A 234 -19.45 -2.59 -5.64
C GLY A 234 -19.69 -2.48 -7.15
N ASN A 235 -20.63 -1.63 -7.53
CA ASN A 235 -20.94 -1.18 -8.88
C ASN A 235 -20.29 0.19 -9.12
N PHE A 236 -19.88 0.49 -10.36
CA PHE A 236 -19.38 1.80 -10.76
C PHE A 236 -20.34 2.46 -11.76
N TYR A 237 -20.80 3.67 -11.45
CA TYR A 237 -21.73 4.45 -12.25
C TYR A 237 -21.04 5.70 -12.81
N ILE A 238 -21.47 6.16 -13.99
CA ILE A 238 -21.05 7.44 -14.56
C ILE A 238 -22.16 8.07 -15.41
N CYS A 239 -22.27 9.39 -15.37
CA CYS A 239 -23.13 10.19 -16.26
C CYS A 239 -22.41 11.46 -16.71
N GLU A 240 -22.96 12.15 -17.71
CA GLU A 240 -22.53 13.49 -18.11
C GLU A 240 -23.51 14.53 -17.52
N LEU A 241 -22.99 15.68 -17.11
CA LEU A 241 -23.75 16.80 -16.56
C LEU A 241 -23.94 17.91 -17.60
N ASN A 242 -25.05 18.65 -17.47
CA ASN A 242 -25.24 19.91 -18.17
C ASN A 242 -24.31 21.00 -17.61
N ASP A 243 -24.18 22.11 -18.33
CA ASP A 243 -23.38 23.29 -17.95
C ASP A 243 -23.82 23.95 -16.62
N ASP A 244 -25.03 23.64 -16.14
CA ASP A 244 -25.53 24.10 -14.83
C ASP A 244 -24.90 23.35 -13.64
N MET A 245 -24.23 22.22 -13.89
CA MET A 245 -23.64 21.29 -12.93
C MET A 245 -24.62 20.68 -11.89
N ILE A 246 -25.93 20.93 -12.03
CA ILE A 246 -26.99 20.49 -11.12
C ILE A 246 -28.05 19.63 -11.79
N SER A 247 -27.89 19.33 -13.08
CA SER A 247 -28.73 18.38 -13.80
C SER A 247 -27.92 17.42 -14.67
N VAL A 248 -28.34 16.15 -14.69
CA VAL A 248 -27.81 15.13 -15.60
C VAL A 248 -28.25 15.47 -17.03
N LYS A 249 -27.33 15.28 -17.98
CA LYS A 249 -27.59 15.42 -19.41
C LYS A 249 -28.40 14.22 -19.90
N ASP A 250 -29.57 14.48 -20.48
CA ASP A 250 -30.32 13.50 -21.26
C ASP A 250 -29.50 13.15 -22.51
N GLN A 251 -28.81 12.00 -22.49
CA GLN A 251 -27.91 11.57 -23.56
C GLN A 251 -28.65 10.82 -24.65
N ASN A 252 -29.75 10.14 -24.30
CA ASN A 252 -30.52 9.33 -25.22
C ASN A 252 -31.61 10.14 -25.97
N GLY A 253 -32.03 11.29 -25.41
CA GLY A 253 -32.97 12.24 -25.99
C GLY A 253 -34.45 11.92 -25.77
N ASP A 254 -34.82 11.04 -24.82
CA ASP A 254 -36.21 10.65 -24.55
C ASP A 254 -36.96 11.57 -23.56
N GLY A 255 -36.27 12.56 -22.98
CA GLY A 255 -36.82 13.52 -22.03
C GLY A 255 -36.87 13.04 -20.58
N LYS A 256 -36.14 11.97 -20.23
CA LYS A 256 -36.01 11.43 -18.87
C LYS A 256 -34.56 11.14 -18.55
N ILE A 257 -34.27 10.99 -17.25
CA ILE A 257 -32.98 10.48 -16.77
C ILE A 257 -33.19 9.04 -16.33
N THR A 258 -32.44 8.12 -16.94
CA THR A 258 -32.60 6.68 -16.80
C THR A 258 -31.27 5.97 -16.58
N GLY A 259 -31.28 4.89 -15.80
CA GLY A 259 -30.12 4.02 -15.61
C GLY A 259 -30.06 2.88 -16.61
N GLY A 260 -28.85 2.41 -16.89
CA GLY A 260 -28.61 1.27 -17.77
C GLY A 260 -27.12 0.98 -17.93
N LYS A 261 -26.76 0.18 -18.95
CA LYS A 261 -25.38 -0.25 -19.21
C LYS A 261 -24.79 0.34 -20.51
N SER A 262 -25.45 1.31 -21.14
CA SER A 262 -24.96 1.94 -22.37
C SER A 262 -25.62 3.30 -22.65
N VAL A 263 -24.84 4.27 -23.12
CA VAL A 263 -25.28 5.60 -23.58
C VAL A 263 -26.33 5.57 -24.71
N LYS A 264 -26.57 4.41 -25.31
CA LYS A 264 -27.59 4.23 -26.35
C LYS A 264 -29.02 4.16 -25.82
N ASN A 265 -29.21 3.91 -24.52
CA ASN A 265 -30.51 3.61 -23.93
C ASN A 265 -30.62 4.01 -22.45
N ALA A 266 -29.68 4.81 -21.95
CA ALA A 266 -29.59 5.30 -20.59
C ALA A 266 -28.65 6.51 -20.50
N ASP A 267 -28.75 7.25 -19.40
CA ASP A 267 -28.05 8.51 -19.14
C ASP A 267 -27.08 8.36 -17.96
N VAL A 268 -27.47 7.53 -16.99
CA VAL A 268 -26.63 7.01 -15.91
C VAL A 268 -26.18 5.60 -16.29
N ILE A 269 -24.88 5.44 -16.51
CA ILE A 269 -24.28 4.22 -17.03
C ILE A 269 -23.60 3.47 -15.90
N GLN A 270 -24.19 2.34 -15.50
CA GLN A 270 -23.46 1.31 -14.78
C GLN A 270 -22.44 0.69 -15.75
N LYS A 271 -21.15 0.90 -15.48
CA LYS A 271 -20.08 0.19 -16.18
C LYS A 271 -19.83 -1.13 -15.47
N ASP A 272 -19.22 -2.07 -16.18
CA ASP A 272 -18.60 -3.21 -15.50
C ASP A 272 -17.54 -2.67 -14.54
N SER A 273 -17.57 -3.11 -13.29
CA SER A 273 -16.65 -2.64 -12.25
C SER A 273 -15.20 -2.84 -12.71
N PRO A 274 -14.28 -1.90 -12.41
CA PRO A 274 -12.90 -1.99 -12.87
C PRO A 274 -12.28 -3.35 -12.61
N GLU A 275 -11.55 -3.90 -13.59
CA GLU A 275 -10.90 -5.19 -13.42
C GLU A 275 -10.06 -5.18 -12.13
N GLY A 276 -10.25 -6.18 -11.25
CA GLY A 276 -9.60 -6.24 -9.95
C GLY A 276 -10.54 -6.04 -8.75
N PRO A 277 -10.01 -5.67 -7.58
CA PRO A 277 -10.71 -5.69 -6.28
C PRO A 277 -11.53 -4.42 -5.97
N TYR A 278 -12.22 -3.83 -6.95
CA TYR A 278 -13.00 -2.60 -6.74
C TYR A 278 -13.99 -2.73 -5.57
N THR A 279 -14.00 -1.75 -4.67
CA THR A 279 -14.92 -1.70 -3.52
C THR A 279 -15.73 -0.41 -3.50
N GLU A 280 -15.10 0.75 -3.33
CA GLU A 280 -15.76 2.07 -3.27
C GLU A 280 -14.74 3.21 -3.48
N ALA A 281 -15.09 4.44 -3.11
CA ALA A 281 -14.23 5.64 -3.17
C ALA A 281 -13.56 5.90 -4.54
N PRO A 282 -14.31 5.95 -5.65
CA PRO A 282 -13.75 6.30 -6.95
C PRO A 282 -13.18 7.72 -6.93
N TRP A 283 -11.99 7.92 -7.49
CA TRP A 283 -11.44 9.26 -7.79
C TRP A 283 -10.91 9.31 -9.22
N LEU A 284 -11.48 10.20 -10.03
CA LEU A 284 -11.07 10.43 -11.42
C LEU A 284 -9.89 11.40 -11.52
N TYR A 285 -8.92 11.08 -12.37
CA TYR A 285 -7.74 11.91 -12.60
C TYR A 285 -7.17 11.71 -14.01
N ARG A 286 -6.59 12.76 -14.60
CA ARG A 286 -5.79 12.70 -15.83
C ARG A 286 -4.59 13.64 -15.69
N ARG A 287 -3.41 13.21 -16.17
CA ARG A 287 -2.16 13.97 -16.03
C ARG A 287 -2.17 15.23 -16.89
N GLN A 288 -1.63 16.33 -16.37
CA GLN A 288 -1.40 17.58 -17.11
C GLN A 288 0.08 17.78 -17.48
N ASP A 289 0.34 18.38 -18.64
CA ASP A 289 1.67 18.88 -19.01
C ASP A 289 2.01 20.21 -18.30
N GLU A 290 3.21 20.75 -18.53
CA GLU A 290 3.66 22.02 -17.94
C GLU A 290 2.80 23.25 -18.34
N ASN A 291 1.96 23.12 -19.36
CA ASN A 291 1.04 24.15 -19.85
C ASN A 291 -0.41 23.93 -19.37
N GLY A 292 -0.69 22.87 -18.61
CA GLY A 292 -2.02 22.49 -18.16
C GLY A 292 -2.83 21.64 -19.15
N ASN A 293 -2.23 21.15 -20.24
CA ASN A 293 -2.93 20.28 -21.19
C ASN A 293 -3.01 18.84 -20.66
N TYR A 294 -4.18 18.23 -20.67
CA TYR A 294 -4.34 16.83 -20.30
C TYR A 294 -3.73 15.87 -21.33
N TYR A 295 -3.10 14.79 -20.86
CA TYR A 295 -2.50 13.78 -21.72
C TYR A 295 -2.53 12.36 -21.13
N GLY A 296 -2.38 11.36 -22.01
CA GLY A 296 -2.38 9.94 -21.64
C GLY A 296 -3.77 9.41 -21.26
N LYS A 297 -3.81 8.29 -20.54
CA LYS A 297 -5.07 7.68 -20.07
C LYS A 297 -5.67 8.44 -18.89
N TYR A 298 -6.99 8.31 -18.74
CA TYR A 298 -7.66 8.58 -17.48
C TYR A 298 -7.27 7.51 -16.45
N TYR A 299 -7.17 7.92 -15.20
CA TYR A 299 -6.98 7.08 -14.03
C TYR A 299 -8.26 7.11 -13.20
N LEU A 300 -8.65 5.94 -12.72
CA LEU A 300 -9.63 5.77 -11.66
C LEU A 300 -8.90 5.14 -10.48
N PHE A 301 -8.69 5.92 -9.42
CA PHE A 301 -8.26 5.40 -8.12
C PHE A 301 -9.49 4.92 -7.34
N TYR A 302 -9.33 3.91 -6.48
CA TYR A 302 -10.44 3.36 -5.70
C TYR A 302 -9.97 2.57 -4.46
N ALA A 303 -10.86 2.46 -3.48
CA ALA A 303 -10.70 1.61 -2.32
C ALA A 303 -10.85 0.12 -2.71
N SER A 304 -10.01 -0.74 -2.13
CA SER A 304 -9.72 -2.08 -2.64
C SER A 304 -9.77 -3.15 -1.55
N GLY A 305 -10.79 -4.01 -1.57
CA GLY A 305 -10.99 -5.11 -0.64
C GLY A 305 -11.47 -4.66 0.75
N TRP A 306 -11.44 -5.57 1.73
CA TRP A 306 -11.80 -5.27 3.12
C TRP A 306 -10.85 -5.95 4.13
N ARG A 307 -10.25 -5.23 5.10
CA ARG A 307 -10.05 -3.76 5.14
C ARG A 307 -9.47 -3.22 3.83
N GLU A 308 -9.71 -1.95 3.57
CA GLU A 308 -9.40 -1.33 2.28
C GLU A 308 -7.91 -1.05 2.09
N GLY A 309 -7.30 -1.71 1.10
CA GLY A 309 -6.18 -1.13 0.38
C GLY A 309 -6.66 -0.05 -0.60
N MET A 310 -5.76 0.43 -1.45
CA MET A 310 -6.10 1.29 -2.58
C MET A 310 -5.48 0.75 -3.86
N ALA A 311 -6.19 0.90 -4.97
CA ALA A 311 -5.76 0.48 -6.30
C ALA A 311 -6.06 1.56 -7.35
N TYR A 312 -5.58 1.35 -8.57
CA TYR A 312 -6.04 2.14 -9.71
C TYR A 312 -6.23 1.26 -10.96
N SER A 313 -7.12 1.74 -11.83
CA SER A 313 -7.34 1.28 -13.19
C SER A 313 -7.25 2.46 -14.15
N THR A 314 -7.10 2.18 -15.45
CA THR A 314 -6.99 3.23 -16.48
C THR A 314 -7.93 3.00 -17.66
N THR A 315 -8.31 4.06 -18.34
CA THR A 315 -9.09 3.97 -19.59
C THR A 315 -8.77 5.13 -20.54
N ASP A 316 -9.08 4.93 -21.82
CA ASP A 316 -8.91 5.96 -22.86
C ASP A 316 -10.18 6.83 -23.05
N ASP A 317 -11.35 6.36 -22.59
CA ASP A 317 -12.65 7.06 -22.66
C ASP A 317 -13.50 6.73 -21.41
N LEU A 318 -13.87 7.76 -20.63
CA LEU A 318 -14.62 7.61 -19.38
C LEU A 318 -16.01 6.97 -19.58
N MET A 319 -16.71 7.29 -20.67
CA MET A 319 -18.06 6.80 -20.96
C MET A 319 -18.01 5.44 -21.68
N ASN A 320 -17.31 5.34 -22.81
CA ASN A 320 -17.36 4.16 -23.70
C ASN A 320 -16.17 3.20 -23.53
N GLY A 321 -15.07 3.64 -22.91
CA GLY A 321 -13.88 2.83 -22.69
C GLY A 321 -14.08 1.71 -21.67
N GLN A 322 -13.15 0.75 -21.66
CA GLN A 322 -13.08 -0.30 -20.65
C GLN A 322 -11.98 0.05 -19.62
N TRP A 323 -12.17 -0.35 -18.36
CA TRP A 323 -11.20 -0.12 -17.30
C TRP A 323 -10.14 -1.23 -17.28
N GLU A 324 -8.91 -0.91 -17.65
CA GLU A 324 -7.75 -1.82 -17.56
C GLU A 324 -7.14 -1.73 -16.15
N PHE A 325 -7.01 -2.86 -15.44
CA PHE A 325 -6.39 -2.89 -14.12
C PHE A 325 -4.93 -2.45 -14.17
N GLY A 326 -4.58 -1.46 -13.34
CA GLY A 326 -3.20 -1.08 -13.09
C GLY A 326 -2.56 -2.00 -12.06
N LYS A 327 -2.76 -1.67 -10.78
CA LYS A 327 -2.37 -2.49 -9.62
C LYS A 327 -2.98 -1.96 -8.32
N GLU A 328 -2.88 -2.76 -7.26
CA GLU A 328 -2.90 -2.25 -5.88
C GLU A 328 -1.68 -1.33 -5.66
N ILE A 329 -1.91 -0.13 -5.13
CA ILE A 329 -0.91 0.89 -4.81
C ILE A 329 -0.73 1.10 -3.30
N ALA A 330 -1.70 0.71 -2.46
CA ALA A 330 -1.56 0.78 -1.01
C ALA A 330 -2.22 -0.41 -0.31
N ARG A 331 -1.65 -0.81 0.82
CA ARG A 331 -2.24 -1.77 1.76
C ARG A 331 -3.24 -1.08 2.70
N PRO A 332 -4.05 -1.83 3.47
CA PRO A 332 -4.79 -1.27 4.59
C PRO A 332 -3.89 -0.42 5.48
N ASN A 333 -4.33 0.80 5.79
CA ASN A 333 -3.62 1.66 6.72
C ASN A 333 -3.71 1.10 8.15
N VAL A 334 -2.81 1.53 9.04
CA VAL A 334 -2.60 0.85 10.33
C VAL A 334 -3.62 1.22 11.42
N THR A 335 -4.54 2.16 11.17
CA THR A 335 -5.47 2.69 12.19
C THR A 335 -6.94 2.81 11.77
N SER A 336 -7.25 2.82 10.47
CA SER A 336 -8.61 2.85 9.89
C SER A 336 -8.95 1.55 9.16
N ASN A 337 -10.24 1.25 9.01
CA ASN A 337 -10.77 0.16 8.18
C ASN A 337 -11.03 0.60 6.73
N THR A 338 -11.46 1.85 6.56
CA THR A 338 -11.59 2.55 5.27
C THR A 338 -10.29 3.21 4.85
N ASN A 339 -10.13 3.43 3.54
CA ASN A 339 -8.92 4.00 2.92
C ASN A 339 -9.28 4.74 1.61
N HIS A 340 -9.90 5.91 1.74
CA HIS A 340 -10.36 6.74 0.63
C HIS A 340 -9.31 7.82 0.25
N MET A 341 -9.30 8.27 -1.00
CA MET A 341 -8.26 9.15 -1.54
C MET A 341 -8.76 10.30 -2.42
N ALA A 342 -7.90 11.32 -2.53
CA ALA A 342 -7.96 12.36 -3.55
C ALA A 342 -6.57 12.57 -4.18
N VAL A 343 -6.55 12.95 -5.46
CA VAL A 343 -5.33 13.23 -6.23
C VAL A 343 -5.44 14.61 -6.86
N ILE A 344 -4.47 15.48 -6.54
CA ILE A 344 -4.42 16.87 -7.02
C ILE A 344 -3.04 17.23 -7.56
N ASP A 345 -2.98 18.13 -8.54
CA ASP A 345 -1.76 18.81 -8.95
C ASP A 345 -1.64 20.17 -8.28
N PHE A 346 -0.52 20.45 -7.60
CA PHE A 346 -0.25 21.73 -6.97
C PHE A 346 1.22 22.11 -7.14
N LYS A 347 1.48 23.35 -7.59
CA LYS A 347 2.83 23.92 -7.74
C LYS A 347 3.83 23.00 -8.48
N GLY A 348 3.37 22.34 -9.55
CA GLY A 348 4.21 21.49 -10.41
C GLY A 348 4.46 20.07 -9.88
N LYS A 349 3.67 19.61 -8.91
CA LYS A 349 3.73 18.24 -8.37
C LYS A 349 2.33 17.66 -8.18
N THR A 350 2.20 16.35 -8.36
CA THR A 350 1.00 15.61 -7.99
C THR A 350 1.08 15.12 -6.54
N TYR A 351 -0.03 15.23 -5.80
CA TYR A 351 -0.14 14.80 -4.41
C TYR A 351 -1.28 13.79 -4.27
N PHE A 352 -1.04 12.79 -3.42
CA PHE A 352 -2.01 11.78 -3.02
C PHE A 352 -2.42 12.06 -1.57
N ILE A 353 -3.68 12.44 -1.39
CA ILE A 353 -4.30 12.73 -0.09
C ILE A 353 -5.16 11.52 0.27
N TYR A 354 -5.10 11.05 1.52
CA TYR A 354 -5.83 9.87 2.00
C TYR A 354 -6.16 10.02 3.48
N HIS A 355 -6.90 9.09 4.10
CA HIS A 355 -7.16 9.14 5.54
C HIS A 355 -6.59 7.95 6.33
N ASN A 356 -6.37 8.17 7.63
CA ASN A 356 -6.17 7.12 8.63
C ASN A 356 -6.75 7.60 9.98
N GLY A 357 -6.50 6.89 11.08
CA GLY A 357 -6.92 7.26 12.45
C GLY A 357 -5.74 7.56 13.38
N ALA A 358 -4.74 8.34 12.94
CA ALA A 358 -3.47 8.47 13.66
C ALA A 358 -3.43 9.43 14.87
N LEU A 359 -4.44 10.30 15.06
CA LEU A 359 -4.51 11.21 16.22
C LEU A 359 -5.01 10.52 17.50
N ALA A 360 -4.97 11.22 18.64
CA ALA A 360 -5.20 10.64 19.97
C ALA A 360 -6.67 10.25 20.24
N GLY A 361 -6.98 8.94 20.15
CA GLY A 361 -8.35 8.42 20.12
C GLY A 361 -8.85 8.07 18.72
N GLY A 362 -8.00 8.26 17.70
CA GLY A 362 -8.29 8.00 16.30
C GLY A 362 -8.43 6.52 15.98
N ASN A 363 -9.36 6.22 15.08
CA ASN A 363 -9.64 4.89 14.53
C ASN A 363 -10.46 5.02 13.24
N GLY A 364 -10.99 3.91 12.73
CA GLY A 364 -11.84 3.88 11.54
C GLY A 364 -13.07 4.79 11.54
N TYR A 365 -13.55 5.21 12.72
CA TYR A 365 -14.72 6.09 12.87
C TYR A 365 -14.34 7.51 13.33
N ARG A 366 -13.03 7.79 13.43
CA ARG A 366 -12.42 9.05 13.89
C ARG A 366 -11.15 9.26 13.08
N ARG A 367 -11.36 9.55 11.80
CA ARG A 367 -10.32 9.59 10.77
C ARG A 367 -9.73 11.00 10.64
N VAL A 368 -8.66 11.12 9.89
CA VAL A 368 -7.95 12.38 9.64
C VAL A 368 -7.17 12.29 8.34
N ALA A 369 -7.10 13.40 7.61
CA ALA A 369 -6.41 13.49 6.32
C ALA A 369 -4.88 13.47 6.45
N ASN A 370 -4.22 12.76 5.54
CA ASN A 370 -2.79 12.56 5.38
C ASN A 370 -2.43 12.87 3.91
N ILE A 371 -1.17 13.22 3.63
CA ILE A 371 -0.69 13.53 2.28
C ILE A 371 0.67 12.89 1.99
N THR A 372 0.91 12.54 0.73
CA THR A 372 2.22 12.17 0.19
C THR A 372 2.35 12.63 -1.26
N GLU A 373 3.58 12.66 -1.80
CA GLU A 373 3.84 13.02 -3.20
C GLU A 373 3.57 11.80 -4.10
N LEU A 374 2.70 11.96 -5.10
CA LEU A 374 2.41 10.91 -6.07
C LEU A 374 3.41 10.97 -7.23
N LYS A 375 3.93 9.82 -7.65
CA LYS A 375 4.86 9.72 -8.78
C LYS A 375 4.38 8.72 -9.80
N PHE A 376 4.30 9.18 -11.04
CA PHE A 376 4.08 8.37 -12.21
C PHE A 376 5.43 8.00 -12.82
N ASN A 377 5.61 6.73 -13.14
CA ASN A 377 6.68 6.22 -13.97
C ASN A 377 6.51 6.71 -15.43
N GLU A 378 7.56 6.59 -16.24
CA GLU A 378 7.54 7.03 -17.65
C GLU A 378 6.41 6.39 -18.47
N ASP A 379 6.07 5.12 -18.18
CA ASP A 379 4.97 4.38 -18.81
C ASP A 379 3.57 4.75 -18.28
N GLY A 380 3.49 5.62 -17.28
CA GLY A 380 2.25 5.99 -16.59
C GLY A 380 1.84 5.03 -15.48
N SER A 381 2.60 3.98 -15.19
CA SER A 381 2.40 3.19 -13.97
C SER A 381 2.72 4.01 -12.71
N ILE A 382 2.18 3.61 -11.58
CA ILE A 382 2.40 4.25 -10.27
C ILE A 382 3.15 3.26 -9.39
N ASP A 383 4.02 3.72 -8.50
CA ASP A 383 4.70 2.87 -7.50
C ASP A 383 3.81 2.55 -6.28
N GLU A 384 4.33 1.91 -5.23
CA GLU A 384 3.56 1.74 -3.99
C GLU A 384 3.51 3.10 -3.26
N VAL A 385 2.32 3.52 -2.84
CA VAL A 385 2.07 4.75 -2.07
C VAL A 385 2.19 4.41 -0.58
N PRO A 386 3.28 4.80 0.11
CA PRO A 386 3.53 4.35 1.47
C PRO A 386 2.75 5.19 2.50
N GLU A 387 2.18 4.53 3.51
CA GLU A 387 1.76 5.21 4.74
C GLU A 387 3.02 5.71 5.48
N THR A 388 3.13 7.03 5.65
CA THR A 388 4.30 7.70 6.24
C THR A 388 3.87 8.73 7.28
N THR A 389 4.50 8.71 8.45
CA THR A 389 4.25 9.68 9.53
C THR A 389 4.93 11.02 9.25
N ALA A 390 6.09 11.04 8.59
CA ALA A 390 6.73 12.28 8.15
C ALA A 390 5.91 13.03 7.08
N GLY A 391 5.18 12.31 6.23
CA GLY A 391 4.46 12.91 5.09
C GLY A 391 5.42 13.64 4.15
N ILE A 392 4.97 14.75 3.56
CA ILE A 392 5.74 15.49 2.53
C ILE A 392 6.88 16.37 3.06
N ALA A 393 6.93 16.67 4.37
CA ALA A 393 7.84 17.68 4.93
C ALA A 393 8.37 17.37 6.34
N GLY A 394 7.96 16.27 6.95
CA GLY A 394 8.46 15.85 8.26
C GLY A 394 9.87 15.27 8.21
N THR A 395 10.52 15.25 9.36
CA THR A 395 11.85 14.68 9.55
C THR A 395 11.76 13.36 10.29
N THR A 396 12.33 12.30 9.71
CA THR A 396 12.58 11.04 10.43
C THR A 396 13.94 11.07 11.11
N THR A 397 14.10 10.26 12.17
CA THR A 397 15.38 10.02 12.83
C THR A 397 15.55 8.54 13.14
N LYS A 398 16.80 8.11 13.34
CA LYS A 398 17.16 6.80 13.89
C LYS A 398 17.57 7.00 15.36
N ILE A 399 17.31 5.99 16.20
CA ILE A 399 17.67 6.02 17.63
C ILE A 399 18.65 4.88 17.89
N TYR A 400 19.90 5.19 18.22
CA TYR A 400 20.97 4.20 18.39
C TYR A 400 21.22 3.88 19.86
N THR A 401 21.69 2.67 20.14
CA THR A 401 21.89 2.16 21.51
C THR A 401 23.37 2.19 21.89
N LYS A 402 23.73 2.81 23.02
CA LYS A 402 25.14 2.83 23.47
C LYS A 402 25.63 1.47 23.97
N ALA A 403 24.74 0.62 24.49
CA ALA A 403 25.08 -0.72 24.96
C ALA A 403 25.44 -1.76 23.87
N GLY A 404 25.38 -1.42 22.58
CA GLY A 404 25.73 -2.40 21.53
C GLY A 404 25.73 -1.93 20.08
N ALA A 405 25.83 -0.62 19.81
CA ALA A 405 25.77 -0.03 18.47
C ALA A 405 24.52 -0.44 17.65
N GLY A 406 23.46 -0.89 18.31
CA GLY A 406 22.18 -1.23 17.69
C GLY A 406 21.44 0.02 17.24
N VAL A 407 20.45 -0.15 16.37
CA VAL A 407 19.40 0.86 16.18
C VAL A 407 18.10 0.29 16.74
N LEU A 408 17.31 1.14 17.38
CA LEU A 408 15.99 0.82 17.86
C LEU A 408 15.05 0.63 16.67
N ALA A 409 14.41 -0.53 16.62
CA ALA A 409 13.41 -0.85 15.61
C ALA A 409 12.22 -1.55 16.26
N HIS A 410 11.04 -1.40 15.67
CA HIS A 410 9.95 -2.33 15.93
C HIS A 410 10.10 -3.61 15.11
N LYS A 411 9.38 -4.66 15.51
CA LYS A 411 9.22 -5.86 14.70
C LYS A 411 8.49 -5.49 13.40
N ASN A 412 9.00 -5.94 12.25
CA ASN A 412 8.29 -5.86 10.98
C ASN A 412 6.94 -6.60 11.03
N PHE A 413 5.90 -5.98 10.50
CA PHE A 413 4.61 -6.61 10.19
C PHE A 413 3.90 -5.90 9.03
N LEU A 414 3.17 -6.69 8.24
CA LEU A 414 2.18 -6.17 7.30
C LEU A 414 0.89 -5.87 8.07
N ASN A 415 0.21 -4.80 7.68
CA ASN A 415 -1.10 -4.45 8.22
C ASN A 415 -2.12 -5.53 7.81
N SER A 416 -2.98 -5.93 8.74
CA SER A 416 -3.93 -7.03 8.56
C SER A 416 -5.19 -6.55 7.83
N THR A 417 -5.80 -7.43 7.05
CA THR A 417 -7.14 -7.21 6.49
C THR A 417 -8.26 -7.57 7.49
N SER A 418 -7.92 -8.20 8.63
CA SER A 418 -8.88 -8.62 9.65
C SER A 418 -9.08 -7.55 10.73
N ASP A 419 -10.31 -7.06 10.90
CA ASP A 419 -10.68 -6.10 11.95
C ASP A 419 -10.32 -6.57 13.37
N ALA A 420 -10.32 -7.89 13.63
CA ALA A 420 -9.99 -8.46 14.94
C ALA A 420 -8.52 -8.28 15.37
N ASP A 421 -7.63 -7.84 14.48
CA ASP A 421 -6.23 -7.54 14.80
C ASP A 421 -6.02 -6.07 15.24
N TYR A 422 -7.07 -5.24 15.20
CA TYR A 422 -7.04 -3.81 15.55
C TYR A 422 -7.78 -3.54 16.88
N PRO A 423 -7.40 -2.49 17.63
CA PRO A 423 -6.25 -1.61 17.42
C PRO A 423 -4.93 -2.33 17.66
N TYR A 424 -3.87 -1.93 16.95
CA TYR A 424 -2.56 -2.56 17.12
C TYR A 424 -1.95 -2.25 18.49
N GLN A 425 -1.65 -3.29 19.26
CA GLN A 425 -1.10 -3.20 20.61
C GLN A 425 0.03 -4.22 20.81
N ASN A 426 0.97 -3.92 21.70
CA ASN A 426 2.04 -4.83 22.12
C ASN A 426 2.99 -5.28 20.99
N ILE A 427 3.15 -4.49 19.92
CA ILE A 427 4.14 -4.77 18.89
C ILE A 427 5.55 -4.61 19.50
N TYR A 428 6.39 -5.63 19.34
CA TYR A 428 7.72 -5.66 19.95
C TYR A 428 8.60 -4.50 19.45
N VAL A 429 9.37 -3.89 20.35
CA VAL A 429 10.42 -2.89 20.05
C VAL A 429 11.74 -3.28 20.72
N GLY A 430 12.86 -3.07 20.02
CA GLY A 430 14.17 -3.41 20.56
C GLY A 430 15.34 -3.18 19.59
N ALA A 431 16.52 -3.70 19.95
CA ALA A 431 17.78 -3.51 19.23
C ALA A 431 18.14 -4.67 18.26
N MET A 432 17.13 -5.43 17.81
CA MET A 432 17.30 -6.71 17.11
C MET A 432 17.87 -6.60 15.68
N GLY A 433 17.89 -5.39 15.11
CA GLY A 433 17.91 -5.20 13.66
C GLY A 433 16.50 -5.24 13.05
N TYR A 434 16.42 -4.86 11.78
CA TYR A 434 15.18 -4.61 11.05
C TYR A 434 15.22 -5.25 9.65
N SER A 435 14.06 -5.37 9.01
CA SER A 435 13.96 -5.85 7.62
C SER A 435 13.49 -4.78 6.64
N ASP A 436 12.68 -3.83 7.09
CA ASP A 436 12.43 -2.55 6.39
C ASP A 436 13.19 -1.45 7.16
N VAL A 437 13.85 -0.55 6.43
CA VAL A 437 14.53 0.61 7.03
C VAL A 437 13.56 1.49 7.83
N LYS A 438 12.29 1.58 7.40
CA LYS A 438 11.28 2.36 8.09
C LYS A 438 10.89 1.78 9.46
N ASP A 439 11.11 0.47 9.70
CA ASP A 439 10.90 -0.14 11.02
C ASP A 439 11.83 0.46 12.10
N ALA A 440 12.93 1.09 11.67
CA ALA A 440 13.95 1.74 12.51
C ALA A 440 13.95 3.28 12.38
N GLN A 441 13.03 3.84 11.59
CA GLN A 441 12.83 5.28 11.47
C GLN A 441 11.67 5.72 12.38
N TRP A 442 11.93 6.80 13.11
CA TRP A 442 11.03 7.34 14.11
C TRP A 442 10.75 8.80 13.79
N VAL A 443 9.52 9.24 14.02
CA VAL A 443 9.15 10.65 14.02
C VAL A 443 8.99 11.06 15.47
N LEU A 444 9.82 12.01 15.90
CA LEU A 444 9.77 12.60 17.23
C LEU A 444 8.85 13.82 17.18
N THR A 445 7.84 13.83 18.04
CA THR A 445 6.88 14.92 18.19
C THR A 445 6.87 15.43 19.63
N ASP A 446 6.25 16.57 19.87
CA ASP A 446 6.01 17.04 21.23
C ASP A 446 5.27 16.00 22.07
N GLY A 447 5.66 15.87 23.33
CA GLY A 447 5.11 14.88 24.24
C GLY A 447 3.60 15.01 24.40
N LYS A 448 2.87 13.93 24.10
CA LYS A 448 1.41 13.89 24.12
C LYS A 448 0.80 14.21 25.48
N ALA A 449 1.52 13.97 26.58
CA ALA A 449 1.07 14.29 27.93
C ALA A 449 1.10 15.79 28.24
N ASP A 450 2.01 16.55 27.62
CA ASP A 450 2.19 17.99 27.83
C ASP A 450 3.03 18.59 26.68
N LYS A 451 2.36 19.23 25.71
CA LYS A 451 3.03 19.85 24.55
C LYS A 451 3.80 21.13 24.89
N THR A 452 3.65 21.69 26.09
CA THR A 452 4.35 22.93 26.50
C THR A 452 5.81 22.68 26.85
N LYS A 453 6.18 21.44 27.19
CA LYS A 453 7.51 21.11 27.70
C LYS A 453 8.47 20.71 26.58
N PRO A 454 9.56 21.46 26.33
CA PRO A 454 10.53 21.11 25.27
C PRO A 454 11.20 19.76 25.53
N ALA A 455 11.45 19.39 26.78
CA ALA A 455 12.00 18.09 27.15
C ALA A 455 11.03 16.91 26.96
N TYR A 456 9.74 17.15 26.72
CA TYR A 456 8.76 16.08 26.56
C TYR A 456 8.65 15.70 25.08
N VAL A 457 8.82 14.41 24.81
CA VAL A 457 8.84 13.83 23.46
C VAL A 457 7.95 12.58 23.39
N SER A 458 7.21 12.47 22.30
CA SER A 458 6.53 11.24 21.89
C SER A 458 7.23 10.68 20.65
N ILE A 459 7.45 9.36 20.64
CA ILE A 459 8.27 8.67 19.62
C ILE A 459 7.35 7.76 18.82
N GLN A 460 7.08 8.13 17.57
CA GLN A 460 6.13 7.50 16.66
C GLN A 460 6.87 6.71 15.57
N SER A 461 6.34 5.56 15.12
CA SER A 461 6.91 4.83 13.98
C SER A 461 6.69 5.60 12.67
N GLU A 462 7.66 5.56 11.76
CA GLU A 462 7.53 6.18 10.44
C GLU A 462 6.56 5.43 9.51
N ASN A 463 6.64 4.10 9.43
CA ASN A 463 5.77 3.29 8.56
C ASN A 463 4.48 2.78 9.24
N LYS A 464 4.20 3.20 10.48
CA LYS A 464 2.98 2.88 11.24
C LYS A 464 2.43 4.13 11.93
N SER A 465 1.90 5.05 11.13
CA SER A 465 1.30 6.30 11.63
C SER A 465 0.20 6.02 12.66
N GLY A 466 0.15 6.82 13.73
CA GLY A 466 -0.69 6.59 14.90
C GLY A 466 -0.16 5.61 15.97
N LEU A 467 0.94 4.88 15.71
CA LEU A 467 1.54 3.97 16.70
C LEU A 467 2.81 4.58 17.34
N TYR A 468 2.88 4.54 18.68
CA TYR A 468 3.93 5.16 19.48
C TYR A 468 4.61 4.17 20.43
N LEU A 469 5.86 4.45 20.80
CA LEU A 469 6.52 3.78 21.92
C LEU A 469 5.70 3.98 23.21
N THR A 470 5.25 2.88 23.81
CA THR A 470 4.26 2.87 24.89
C THR A 470 4.76 2.01 26.05
N VAL A 471 4.76 2.56 27.26
CA VAL A 471 5.13 1.86 28.49
C VAL A 471 3.99 0.98 29.01
N ASN A 472 4.24 -0.33 29.04
CA ASN A 472 3.32 -1.31 29.62
C ASN A 472 3.53 -1.48 31.13
N ASP A 473 2.53 -1.98 31.84
CA ASP A 473 2.56 -2.11 33.31
C ASP A 473 3.70 -3.00 33.82
N ASN A 474 4.05 -4.03 33.05
CA ASN A 474 5.17 -4.94 33.30
C ASN A 474 6.57 -4.34 33.00
N GLY A 475 6.66 -3.05 32.64
CA GLY A 475 7.91 -2.35 32.35
C GLY A 475 8.52 -2.65 30.98
N LYS A 476 7.88 -3.45 30.12
CA LYS A 476 8.23 -3.52 28.70
C LYS A 476 7.76 -2.25 27.98
N VAL A 477 8.45 -1.89 26.91
CA VAL A 477 8.01 -0.85 25.99
C VAL A 477 7.71 -1.48 24.64
N THR A 478 6.54 -1.19 24.11
CA THR A 478 6.04 -1.73 22.84
C THR A 478 5.47 -0.62 21.97
N LEU A 479 5.34 -0.90 20.68
CA LEU A 479 4.69 -0.01 19.72
C LEU A 479 3.17 -0.29 19.76
N ASN A 480 2.38 0.72 20.14
CA ASN A 480 0.93 0.62 20.33
C ASN A 480 0.21 1.83 19.72
N GLN A 481 -0.99 1.63 19.19
CA GLN A 481 -1.89 2.70 18.74
C GLN A 481 -2.46 3.47 19.94
N ASP A 482 -2.63 4.79 19.81
CA ASP A 482 -3.44 5.59 20.72
C ASP A 482 -4.91 5.64 20.26
N SER A 483 -5.60 4.51 20.42
CA SER A 483 -7.00 4.35 20.00
C SER A 483 -8.02 4.81 21.06
N ASP A 484 -7.57 5.31 22.22
CA ASP A 484 -8.47 5.70 23.32
C ASP A 484 -8.34 7.17 23.76
N GLY A 485 -7.29 7.88 23.33
CA GLY A 485 -7.12 9.32 23.55
C GLY A 485 -6.99 9.72 25.01
N LYS A 486 -6.76 8.77 25.92
CA LYS A 486 -6.76 9.05 27.37
C LYS A 486 -5.45 9.70 27.80
N ALA A 487 -5.54 10.62 28.76
CA ALA A 487 -4.37 11.25 29.39
C ALA A 487 -3.36 10.24 29.96
N GLU A 488 -3.80 9.06 30.39
CA GLU A 488 -2.90 8.00 30.86
C GLU A 488 -2.15 7.31 29.72
N THR A 489 -2.79 7.09 28.58
CA THR A 489 -2.15 6.62 27.33
C THR A 489 -1.13 7.64 26.85
N ALA A 490 -1.48 8.93 26.88
CA ALA A 490 -0.57 10.02 26.57
C ALA A 490 0.69 10.03 27.47
N LYS A 491 0.55 9.82 28.79
CA LYS A 491 1.72 9.66 29.70
C LYS A 491 2.56 8.43 29.38
N ARG A 492 1.94 7.29 29.03
CA ARG A 492 2.66 6.06 28.64
C ARG A 492 3.42 6.21 27.33
N GLN A 493 3.01 7.16 26.49
CA GLN A 493 3.60 7.49 25.20
C GLN A 493 4.47 8.75 25.22
N THR A 494 4.72 9.32 26.40
CA THR A 494 5.57 10.51 26.57
C THR A 494 6.78 10.17 27.42
N PHE A 495 7.94 10.61 26.95
CA PHE A 495 9.19 10.50 27.65
C PHE A 495 9.77 11.89 27.88
N ARG A 496 10.45 12.09 29.01
CA ARG A 496 11.28 13.25 29.27
C ARG A 496 12.71 12.95 28.83
N SER A 497 13.23 13.70 27.84
CA SER A 497 14.64 13.63 27.46
C SER A 497 15.51 14.40 28.46
N ILE A 498 16.52 13.70 28.99
CA ILE A 498 17.54 14.23 29.91
C ILE A 498 18.94 13.98 29.37
N LYS A 499 19.93 14.67 29.94
CA LYS A 499 21.36 14.39 29.71
C LYS A 499 21.66 12.89 29.93
N ALA A 500 22.54 12.33 29.09
CA ALA A 500 22.94 10.93 29.15
C ALA A 500 23.29 10.45 30.57
N LEU A 501 22.68 9.34 31.01
CA LEU A 501 23.00 8.75 32.31
C LEU A 501 24.44 8.21 32.38
N ASP A 502 25.04 7.85 31.25
CA ASP A 502 26.46 7.47 31.16
C ASP A 502 27.42 8.67 31.14
N GLY A 503 26.90 9.89 31.03
CA GLY A 503 27.68 11.14 31.01
C GLY A 503 28.25 11.54 29.66
N SER A 504 27.89 10.85 28.56
CA SER A 504 28.35 11.20 27.21
C SER A 504 27.63 12.42 26.61
N GLU A 505 28.38 13.27 25.90
CA GLU A 505 27.88 14.55 25.36
C GLU A 505 26.96 14.38 24.13
N ASP A 506 27.18 13.31 23.35
CA ASP A 506 26.37 12.89 22.20
C ASP A 506 25.16 12.03 22.57
N GLY A 507 24.96 11.76 23.88
CA GLY A 507 23.94 10.87 24.38
C GLY A 507 22.72 11.56 24.99
N VAL A 508 21.59 10.87 24.97
CA VAL A 508 20.35 11.24 25.66
C VAL A 508 19.78 10.03 26.40
N SER A 509 19.18 10.26 27.55
CA SER A 509 18.39 9.25 28.27
C SER A 509 16.92 9.70 28.33
N PHE A 510 16.00 8.75 28.19
CA PHE A 510 14.56 9.02 28.11
C PHE A 510 13.86 8.49 29.37
N GLU A 511 13.42 9.37 30.25
CA GLU A 511 12.65 9.02 31.45
C GLU A 511 11.16 8.86 31.11
N SER A 512 10.50 7.88 31.70
CA SER A 512 9.06 7.63 31.53
C SER A 512 8.23 8.66 32.30
N VAL A 513 7.35 9.40 31.63
CA VAL A 513 6.38 10.29 32.30
C VAL A 513 5.31 9.47 33.06
N TYR A 514 5.00 8.26 32.59
CA TYR A 514 4.09 7.34 33.29
C TYR A 514 4.71 6.71 34.55
N LYS A 515 6.03 6.49 34.58
CA LYS A 515 6.76 5.96 35.75
C LYS A 515 8.05 6.76 35.98
N PRO A 516 7.96 7.93 36.64
CA PRO A 516 9.12 8.77 36.96
C PRO A 516 10.20 8.00 37.71
N GLY A 517 11.46 8.35 37.47
CA GLY A 517 12.64 7.63 37.94
C GLY A 517 12.92 6.32 37.18
N GLN A 518 12.15 5.98 36.15
CA GLN A 518 12.44 4.85 35.26
C GLN A 518 12.74 5.30 33.83
N TYR A 519 13.82 4.79 33.25
CA TYR A 519 14.37 5.23 31.96
C TYR A 519 14.27 4.13 30.91
N LEU A 520 14.03 4.50 29.65
CA LEU A 520 14.17 3.58 28.52
C LEU A 520 15.55 2.92 28.57
N ALA A 521 15.59 1.60 28.41
CA ALA A 521 16.82 0.83 28.36
C ALA A 521 16.67 -0.45 27.52
N ILE A 522 17.76 -0.90 26.91
CA ILE A 522 17.82 -2.17 26.19
C ILE A 522 18.28 -3.29 27.12
N VAL A 523 17.43 -4.30 27.32
CA VAL A 523 17.73 -5.45 28.18
C VAL A 523 17.47 -6.74 27.40
N ASN A 524 18.55 -7.43 27.00
CA ASN A 524 18.53 -8.61 26.12
C ASN A 524 17.80 -8.33 24.81
N ASP A 525 18.25 -7.30 24.09
CA ASP A 525 17.66 -6.74 22.86
C ASP A 525 16.24 -6.19 22.96
N VAL A 526 15.53 -6.32 24.09
CA VAL A 526 14.17 -5.79 24.32
C VAL A 526 14.22 -4.36 24.87
N LEU A 527 13.40 -3.45 24.33
CA LEU A 527 13.17 -2.14 24.96
C LEU A 527 12.29 -2.28 26.20
N LYS A 528 12.76 -1.73 27.32
CA LYS A 528 12.07 -1.72 28.62
C LYS A 528 12.30 -0.38 29.31
N ILE A 529 11.72 -0.22 30.48
CA ILE A 529 12.15 0.79 31.45
C ILE A 529 12.85 0.14 32.66
N THR A 530 13.93 0.76 33.12
CA THR A 530 14.74 0.35 34.29
C THR A 530 15.02 1.55 35.20
N ASP A 531 15.64 1.33 36.36
CA ASP A 531 16.08 2.39 37.28
C ASP A 531 17.30 3.20 36.78
N GLY A 532 17.82 2.92 35.58
CA GLY A 532 19.01 3.58 35.04
C GLY A 532 20.34 3.14 35.66
N SER A 533 20.36 2.07 36.47
CA SER A 533 21.57 1.52 37.10
C SER A 533 22.61 1.06 36.05
N ASP A 534 22.15 0.40 34.98
CA ASP A 534 22.94 0.21 33.75
C ASP A 534 22.79 1.47 32.86
N LYS A 535 23.67 2.43 33.13
CA LYS A 535 23.74 3.73 32.45
C LYS A 535 23.91 3.61 30.94
N THR A 536 24.71 2.66 30.48
CA THR A 536 25.00 2.45 29.05
C THR A 536 23.82 1.81 28.33
N ALA A 537 23.09 0.90 28.99
CA ALA A 537 21.84 0.35 28.48
C ALA A 537 20.71 1.40 28.40
N ALA A 538 20.75 2.40 29.29
CA ALA A 538 19.77 3.49 29.39
C ALA A 538 20.15 4.78 28.63
N THR A 539 21.22 4.76 27.81
CA THR A 539 21.66 5.90 27.01
C THR A 539 21.55 5.59 25.51
N PHE A 540 21.02 6.54 24.76
CA PHE A 540 20.81 6.47 23.31
C PHE A 540 21.49 7.64 22.60
N ILE A 541 21.70 7.51 21.29
CA ILE A 541 22.01 8.63 20.39
C ILE A 541 20.79 8.85 19.50
N VAL A 542 20.35 10.10 19.34
CA VAL A 542 19.26 10.48 18.41
C VAL A 542 19.85 11.27 17.27
N GLY A 543 19.39 10.99 16.04
CA GLY A 543 19.87 11.64 14.82
C GLY A 543 20.79 10.72 14.02
N GLU A 544 21.48 11.29 13.03
CA GLU A 544 22.43 10.57 12.19
C GLU A 544 23.82 10.58 12.85
N ASN A 545 24.16 9.53 13.60
CA ASN A 545 25.50 9.31 14.13
C ASN A 545 25.77 7.79 14.28
N SER A 546 26.97 7.27 14.03
CA SER A 546 28.26 7.90 13.73
C SER A 546 29.05 7.13 12.65
N GLU A 547 30.28 7.59 12.36
CA GLU A 547 31.21 7.21 11.28
C GLU A 547 31.60 5.71 11.15
N THR A 548 30.96 4.78 11.88
CA THR A 548 31.24 3.33 11.79
C THR A 548 30.09 2.55 11.15
N THR A 549 30.27 2.27 9.86
CA THR A 549 29.57 1.25 9.06
C THR A 549 29.67 -0.14 9.73
N VAL A 550 28.65 -0.57 10.48
CA VAL A 550 28.63 -1.87 11.20
C VAL A 550 27.72 -2.91 10.54
N LEU A 551 28.11 -4.19 10.58
CA LEU A 551 27.34 -5.30 10.01
C LEU A 551 25.95 -5.46 10.66
N ARG A 552 24.89 -5.15 9.88
CA ARG A 552 23.48 -5.28 10.30
C ARG A 552 22.86 -6.62 9.95
N GLY A 553 23.16 -7.18 8.77
CA GLY A 553 22.54 -8.41 8.28
C GLY A 553 23.28 -9.04 7.11
N ILE A 554 22.71 -10.12 6.57
CA ILE A 554 23.12 -10.66 5.27
C ILE A 554 21.92 -10.86 4.35
N ASN A 555 22.02 -10.40 3.10
CA ASN A 555 21.13 -10.81 2.02
C ASN A 555 21.74 -12.03 1.32
N VAL A 556 21.00 -13.12 1.23
CA VAL A 556 21.45 -14.37 0.59
C VAL A 556 20.53 -14.70 -0.58
N THR A 557 21.06 -14.55 -1.79
CA THR A 557 20.40 -14.99 -3.02
C THR A 557 20.78 -16.44 -3.29
N ALA A 558 19.79 -17.30 -3.51
CA ALA A 558 19.97 -18.72 -3.75
C ALA A 558 19.17 -19.20 -4.96
N GLY A 559 19.72 -20.17 -5.70
CA GLY A 559 18.97 -20.89 -6.73
C GLY A 559 18.10 -22.00 -6.14
N THR A 560 17.48 -22.80 -7.00
CA THR A 560 16.71 -23.98 -6.56
C THR A 560 17.62 -24.96 -5.80
N ASN A 561 17.24 -25.30 -4.57
CA ASN A 561 17.95 -26.22 -3.69
C ASN A 561 17.10 -27.46 -3.42
N VAL A 562 17.46 -28.58 -4.05
CA VAL A 562 16.68 -29.83 -4.06
C VAL A 562 17.60 -31.02 -3.76
N ILE A 563 17.16 -31.91 -2.86
CA ILE A 563 17.90 -33.11 -2.46
C ILE A 563 16.94 -34.30 -2.44
N THR A 564 17.36 -35.46 -2.95
CA THR A 564 16.57 -36.69 -2.86
C THR A 564 16.71 -37.32 -1.47
N GLN A 565 15.61 -37.79 -0.89
CA GLN A 565 15.58 -38.37 0.47
C GLN A 565 16.67 -39.44 0.69
N GLY A 566 17.49 -39.23 1.72
CA GLY A 566 18.60 -40.10 2.11
C GLY A 566 19.90 -39.91 1.33
N ASP A 567 19.96 -38.99 0.36
CA ASP A 567 21.22 -38.62 -0.30
C ASP A 567 21.97 -37.58 0.56
N LYS A 568 23.32 -37.62 0.52
CA LYS A 568 24.16 -36.67 1.28
C LYS A 568 24.08 -35.26 0.69
N ILE A 569 23.96 -34.26 1.55
CA ILE A 569 24.11 -32.85 1.18
C ILE A 569 25.56 -32.61 0.74
N LYS A 570 25.76 -32.10 -0.48
CA LYS A 570 27.09 -31.76 -1.02
C LYS A 570 27.40 -30.27 -0.85
N LYS A 571 26.54 -29.42 -1.40
CA LYS A 571 26.58 -27.95 -1.33
C LYS A 571 25.20 -27.42 -1.74
N ILE A 572 24.75 -26.33 -1.14
CA ILE A 572 23.58 -25.57 -1.64
C ILE A 572 23.99 -24.51 -2.68
N ASN A 573 23.13 -24.29 -3.65
CA ASN A 573 23.29 -23.32 -4.72
C ASN A 573 22.98 -21.90 -4.20
N LEU A 574 24.02 -21.20 -3.75
CA LEU A 574 24.00 -19.77 -3.42
C LEU A 574 24.60 -19.00 -4.60
N THR A 575 23.90 -17.96 -5.07
CA THR A 575 24.36 -17.10 -6.18
C THR A 575 25.03 -15.83 -5.66
N SER A 576 24.59 -15.31 -4.52
CA SER A 576 25.21 -14.17 -3.84
C SER A 576 24.99 -14.22 -2.33
N VAL A 577 25.99 -13.80 -1.56
CA VAL A 577 25.84 -13.38 -0.17
C VAL A 577 26.37 -11.95 -0.08
N LYS A 578 25.56 -11.04 0.45
CA LYS A 578 25.94 -9.65 0.71
C LYS A 578 25.81 -9.35 2.18
N ALA A 579 26.86 -8.83 2.80
CA ALA A 579 26.76 -8.11 4.07
C ALA A 579 25.96 -6.82 3.85
N ILE A 580 25.03 -6.53 4.76
CA ILE A 580 24.23 -5.30 4.82
C ILE A 580 24.74 -4.53 6.04
N TYR A 581 25.03 -3.24 5.88
CA TYR A 581 25.58 -2.41 6.95
C TYR A 581 24.61 -1.33 7.46
N SER A 582 25.01 -0.61 8.51
CA SER A 582 24.23 0.45 9.18
C SER A 582 23.97 1.70 8.33
N ASP A 583 24.82 1.93 7.34
CA ASP A 583 24.74 2.98 6.32
C ASP A 583 24.03 2.50 5.04
N GLU A 584 23.33 1.36 5.12
CA GLU A 584 22.61 0.71 4.03
C GLU A 584 23.49 0.21 2.86
N THR A 585 24.81 0.40 2.93
CA THR A 585 25.74 -0.18 1.96
C THR A 585 25.64 -1.70 1.98
N GLN A 586 25.83 -2.31 0.80
CA GLN A 586 25.86 -3.77 0.66
C GLN A 586 27.15 -4.22 0.01
N LYS A 587 27.95 -5.01 0.73
CA LYS A 587 29.22 -5.56 0.22
C LYS A 587 29.06 -7.06 -0.01
N LYS A 588 29.46 -7.54 -1.19
CA LYS A 588 29.46 -8.99 -1.48
C LYS A 588 30.55 -9.67 -0.65
N VAL A 589 30.17 -10.72 0.08
CA VAL A 589 31.09 -11.47 0.97
C VAL A 589 31.22 -12.93 0.54
N THR A 590 32.37 -13.54 0.82
CA THR A 590 32.74 -14.88 0.31
C THR A 590 33.14 -15.87 1.41
N ASP A 591 33.40 -15.37 2.60
CA ASP A 591 33.88 -16.02 3.82
C ASP A 591 32.73 -16.37 4.79
N TYR A 592 31.51 -16.46 4.26
CA TYR A 592 30.33 -16.94 4.98
C TYR A 592 30.42 -18.45 5.27
N LYS A 593 29.76 -18.87 6.35
CA LYS A 593 29.58 -20.27 6.76
C LYS A 593 28.19 -20.75 6.35
N VAL A 594 28.05 -22.06 6.13
CA VAL A 594 26.74 -22.70 5.90
C VAL A 594 26.61 -23.90 6.82
N ASP A 595 25.66 -23.83 7.73
CA ASP A 595 25.28 -24.93 8.62
C ASP A 595 24.09 -25.71 8.06
N TYR A 596 24.26 -27.02 7.99
CA TYR A 596 23.27 -28.00 7.56
C TYR A 596 22.72 -28.86 8.72
N SER A 597 23.15 -28.61 9.96
CA SER A 597 22.82 -29.42 11.15
C SER A 597 21.31 -29.68 11.34
N LYS A 598 20.48 -28.70 10.98
CA LYS A 598 19.02 -28.74 11.09
C LYS A 598 18.33 -29.51 9.94
N ILE A 599 19.06 -29.96 8.90
CA ILE A 599 18.49 -30.69 7.76
C ILE A 599 18.59 -32.21 7.98
N ASN A 600 17.44 -32.83 8.21
CA ASN A 600 17.31 -34.29 8.19
C ASN A 600 16.97 -34.76 6.78
N VAL A 601 17.99 -35.25 6.04
CA VAL A 601 17.83 -35.77 4.67
C VAL A 601 16.86 -36.96 4.55
N ASN A 602 16.49 -37.63 5.65
CA ASN A 602 15.52 -38.72 5.63
C ASN A 602 14.06 -38.24 5.78
N LYS A 603 13.83 -36.96 6.11
CA LYS A 603 12.49 -36.34 6.24
C LYS A 603 12.16 -35.55 4.97
N VAL A 604 11.09 -35.94 4.29
CA VAL A 604 10.58 -35.26 3.08
C VAL A 604 9.93 -33.92 3.45
N GLY A 605 10.07 -32.92 2.58
CA GLY A 605 9.53 -31.56 2.74
C GLY A 605 10.61 -30.49 2.71
N THR A 606 10.20 -29.22 2.81
CA THR A 606 11.11 -28.07 2.90
C THR A 606 11.74 -28.01 4.30
N GLN A 607 13.06 -27.89 4.33
CA GLN A 607 13.88 -27.67 5.52
C GLN A 607 14.83 -26.51 5.26
N TYR A 608 15.56 -26.02 6.27
CA TYR A 608 16.37 -24.80 6.14
C TYR A 608 17.84 -25.05 6.51
N ALA A 609 18.74 -24.67 5.62
CA ALA A 609 20.15 -24.44 5.96
C ALA A 609 20.29 -23.04 6.58
N THR A 610 21.25 -22.87 7.50
CA THR A 610 21.58 -21.55 8.05
C THR A 610 22.85 -21.06 7.37
N VAL A 611 22.78 -19.95 6.64
CA VAL A 611 23.96 -19.23 6.15
C VAL A 611 24.30 -18.18 7.21
N SER A 612 25.57 -18.02 7.56
CA SER A 612 26.01 -17.00 8.52
C SER A 612 27.29 -16.31 8.08
N TYR A 613 27.43 -15.05 8.47
CA TYR A 613 28.62 -14.23 8.23
C TYR A 613 29.02 -13.55 9.55
N THR A 614 30.32 -13.43 9.78
CA THR A 614 30.89 -12.86 10.99
C THR A 614 31.89 -11.78 10.60
N GLU A 615 31.72 -10.58 11.12
CA GLU A 615 32.64 -9.45 10.94
C GLU A 615 32.95 -8.87 12.33
N GLY A 616 34.24 -8.84 12.69
CA GLY A 616 34.66 -8.58 14.06
C GLY A 616 33.99 -9.54 15.05
N ASN A 617 33.29 -8.99 16.05
CA ASN A 617 32.54 -9.75 17.05
C ASN A 617 31.07 -10.01 16.66
N ILE A 618 30.58 -9.47 15.54
CA ILE A 618 29.17 -9.51 15.15
C ILE A 618 28.94 -10.68 14.18
N THR A 619 27.99 -11.57 14.49
CA THR A 619 27.56 -12.64 13.58
C THR A 619 26.10 -12.44 13.17
N LYS A 620 25.82 -12.47 11.86
CA LYS A 620 24.47 -12.39 11.29
C LYS A 620 24.17 -13.62 10.45
N SER A 621 22.90 -14.01 10.38
CA SER A 621 22.47 -15.28 9.73
C SER A 621 21.20 -15.10 8.91
N ALA A 622 21.04 -15.92 7.88
CA ALA A 622 19.84 -16.05 7.05
C ALA A 622 19.52 -17.53 6.78
N TYR A 623 18.25 -17.84 6.50
CA TYR A 623 17.78 -19.20 6.28
C TYR A 623 17.51 -19.48 4.80
N ILE A 624 18.06 -20.58 4.27
CA ILE A 624 17.88 -20.98 2.88
C ILE A 624 17.10 -22.28 2.80
N ALA A 625 15.96 -22.23 2.10
CA ALA A 625 15.09 -23.37 1.86
C ALA A 625 15.80 -24.45 1.04
N VAL A 626 15.69 -25.69 1.50
CA VAL A 626 16.18 -26.91 0.86
C VAL A 626 15.04 -27.93 0.84
N SER A 627 14.57 -28.27 -0.35
CA SER A 627 13.46 -29.20 -0.54
C SER A 627 13.95 -30.65 -0.60
N ILE A 628 13.61 -31.45 0.41
CA ILE A 628 13.89 -32.89 0.40
C ILE A 628 12.75 -33.63 -0.31
N LEU A 629 13.03 -34.18 -1.48
CA LEU A 629 12.06 -34.90 -2.33
C LEU A 629 12.01 -36.40 -1.99
N PRO A 630 10.84 -37.06 -2.06
CA PRO A 630 10.71 -38.48 -1.73
C PRO A 630 11.52 -39.39 -2.68
N LYS A 631 12.24 -40.37 -2.13
CA LYS A 631 13.04 -41.31 -2.93
C LYS A 631 12.20 -42.52 -3.35
N LEU A 632 11.82 -42.55 -4.63
CA LEU A 632 11.05 -43.66 -5.18
C LEU A 632 11.86 -44.96 -5.25
N LYS A 633 11.24 -46.07 -4.83
CA LYS A 633 11.86 -47.40 -4.86
C LYS A 633 11.75 -48.02 -6.26
N ALA A 634 12.73 -48.85 -6.61
CA ALA A 634 12.69 -49.64 -7.82
C ALA A 634 11.52 -50.63 -7.79
N VAL A 635 10.91 -50.86 -8.96
CA VAL A 635 9.86 -51.87 -9.14
C VAL A 635 10.41 -53.27 -8.81
N THR A 636 9.65 -54.06 -8.04
CA THR A 636 10.05 -55.42 -7.64
C THR A 636 9.15 -56.49 -8.26
N LYS A 637 9.63 -57.74 -8.29
CA LYS A 637 8.94 -58.88 -8.91
C LYS A 637 8.43 -58.62 -10.34
N LEU A 638 9.14 -57.78 -11.12
CA LEU A 638 8.87 -57.58 -12.54
C LEU A 638 8.94 -58.94 -13.26
N LYS A 639 7.96 -59.21 -14.11
CA LYS A 639 7.80 -60.40 -14.95
C LYS A 639 7.35 -59.98 -16.35
N ALA A 640 7.66 -60.80 -17.35
CA ALA A 640 7.21 -60.62 -18.73
C ALA A 640 6.62 -61.93 -19.26
N LYS A 641 5.39 -61.89 -19.77
CA LYS A 641 4.74 -62.99 -20.50
C LYS A 641 4.69 -62.62 -21.98
N VAL A 642 5.30 -63.46 -22.82
CA VAL A 642 5.25 -63.31 -24.28
C VAL A 642 4.02 -64.06 -24.81
N THR A 643 3.19 -63.39 -25.59
CA THR A 643 1.99 -63.98 -26.20
C THR A 643 2.03 -63.76 -27.71
N LYS A 644 2.01 -64.86 -28.48
CA LYS A 644 2.09 -64.87 -29.95
C LYS A 644 0.92 -65.70 -30.49
N LYS A 645 0.08 -65.14 -31.37
CA LYS A 645 -0.96 -65.92 -32.07
C LYS A 645 -0.28 -66.88 -33.05
N LYS A 646 -0.91 -68.03 -33.33
CA LYS A 646 -0.46 -68.98 -34.38
C LYS A 646 -0.24 -68.21 -35.69
N ASN A 647 0.90 -68.44 -36.34
CA ASN A 647 1.33 -67.78 -37.59
C ASN A 647 1.62 -66.26 -37.54
N ALA A 648 1.61 -65.60 -36.37
CA ALA A 648 1.92 -64.16 -36.28
C ALA A 648 3.44 -63.86 -36.33
N LYS A 649 3.88 -62.96 -37.23
CA LYS A 649 5.29 -62.49 -37.34
C LYS A 649 5.77 -61.62 -36.15
N LYS A 650 4.84 -61.18 -35.30
CA LYS A 650 5.00 -60.21 -34.21
C LYS A 650 4.38 -60.79 -32.93
N ALA A 651 5.02 -60.61 -31.78
CA ALA A 651 4.51 -61.02 -30.47
C ALA A 651 4.14 -59.82 -29.60
N LYS A 652 3.17 -60.00 -28.68
CA LYS A 652 2.86 -59.06 -27.60
C LYS A 652 3.66 -59.44 -26.36
N VAL A 653 4.12 -58.45 -25.59
CA VAL A 653 4.74 -58.67 -24.27
C VAL A 653 3.86 -58.02 -23.22
N VAL A 654 3.35 -58.83 -22.31
CA VAL A 654 2.58 -58.39 -21.14
C VAL A 654 3.54 -58.37 -19.95
N LEU A 655 3.74 -57.19 -19.39
CA LEU A 655 4.54 -56.96 -18.19
C LEU A 655 3.63 -56.98 -16.96
N SER A 656 4.12 -57.51 -15.85
CA SER A 656 3.48 -57.34 -14.54
C SER A 656 4.53 -57.25 -13.43
N TRP A 657 4.19 -56.56 -12.34
CA TRP A 657 5.12 -56.29 -11.23
C TRP A 657 4.40 -56.20 -9.89
N LYS A 658 5.16 -56.14 -8.78
CA LYS A 658 4.62 -55.72 -7.49
C LYS A 658 4.58 -54.19 -7.45
N GLY A 659 3.45 -53.63 -7.06
CA GLY A 659 3.28 -52.19 -6.90
C GLY A 659 4.26 -51.59 -5.89
N VAL A 660 4.66 -50.35 -6.16
CA VAL A 660 5.38 -49.47 -5.24
C VAL A 660 4.33 -48.60 -4.54
N SER A 661 4.52 -48.28 -3.26
CA SER A 661 3.59 -47.44 -2.51
C SER A 661 3.86 -45.95 -2.73
N LYS A 662 2.80 -45.13 -2.69
CA LYS A 662 2.85 -43.66 -2.84
C LYS A 662 3.50 -43.22 -4.17
N VAL A 663 3.00 -43.80 -5.27
CA VAL A 663 3.36 -43.50 -6.67
C VAL A 663 2.06 -43.35 -7.46
N ASP A 664 2.06 -42.51 -8.47
CA ASP A 664 0.84 -42.18 -9.23
C ASP A 664 0.72 -43.07 -10.49
N GLY A 665 1.86 -43.53 -11.02
CA GLY A 665 1.87 -44.50 -12.10
C GLY A 665 3.23 -45.16 -12.34
N TYR A 666 3.34 -45.81 -13.49
CA TYR A 666 4.55 -46.49 -13.94
C TYR A 666 4.84 -46.15 -15.40
N GLU A 667 6.06 -45.73 -15.69
CA GLU A 667 6.54 -45.55 -17.06
C GLU A 667 7.09 -46.89 -17.58
N VAL A 668 6.67 -47.30 -18.78
CA VAL A 668 7.12 -48.53 -19.44
C VAL A 668 8.04 -48.21 -20.61
N TYR A 669 9.13 -48.96 -20.70
CA TYR A 669 10.22 -48.75 -21.67
C TYR A 669 10.65 -50.05 -22.36
N TYR A 670 11.28 -49.94 -23.53
CA TYR A 670 11.95 -51.07 -24.19
C TYR A 670 13.24 -50.68 -24.92
N LYS A 671 14.10 -51.66 -25.21
CA LYS A 671 15.22 -51.53 -26.16
C LYS A 671 15.49 -52.82 -26.92
N ALA A 672 16.02 -52.68 -28.14
CA ALA A 672 16.24 -53.78 -29.09
C ALA A 672 17.66 -54.40 -29.04
N SER A 673 18.57 -53.86 -28.23
CA SER A 673 19.93 -54.38 -28.05
C SER A 673 20.40 -54.23 -26.60
N LYS A 674 21.40 -55.03 -26.19
CA LYS A 674 21.92 -55.03 -24.80
C LYS A 674 22.41 -53.63 -24.38
N ASN A 675 23.10 -52.94 -25.30
CA ASN A 675 23.76 -51.65 -25.04
C ASN A 675 22.96 -50.45 -25.57
N GLY A 676 21.78 -50.65 -26.16
CA GLY A 676 20.94 -49.56 -26.65
C GLY A 676 20.35 -48.69 -25.53
N LYS A 677 19.91 -47.48 -25.89
CA LYS A 677 19.07 -46.62 -25.03
C LYS A 677 17.66 -47.22 -24.92
N PHE A 678 17.06 -47.11 -23.74
CA PHE A 678 15.64 -47.43 -23.54
C PHE A 678 14.78 -46.34 -24.19
N LYS A 679 13.79 -46.74 -24.98
CA LYS A 679 12.74 -45.89 -25.52
C LYS A 679 11.50 -46.02 -24.64
N TYR A 680 10.86 -44.88 -24.37
CA TYR A 680 9.53 -44.86 -23.74
C TYR A 680 8.52 -45.59 -24.64
N VAL A 681 7.51 -46.19 -24.01
CA VAL A 681 6.40 -46.88 -24.68
C VAL A 681 5.09 -46.20 -24.30
N THR A 682 4.78 -46.18 -23.01
CA THR A 682 3.47 -45.79 -22.47
C THR A 682 3.57 -45.73 -20.94
N GLU A 683 2.57 -45.11 -20.33
CA GLU A 683 2.34 -45.15 -18.89
C GLU A 683 1.32 -46.23 -18.52
N ALA A 684 1.38 -46.66 -17.28
CA ALA A 684 0.42 -47.58 -16.68
C ALA A 684 0.05 -47.10 -15.28
N SER A 685 -1.24 -46.85 -15.06
CA SER A 685 -1.81 -46.62 -13.73
C SER A 685 -1.85 -47.90 -12.88
N GLY A 686 -1.88 -49.07 -13.52
CA GLY A 686 -1.90 -50.38 -12.87
C GLY A 686 -0.55 -51.10 -12.83
N THR A 687 -0.47 -52.19 -12.07
CA THR A 687 0.74 -53.03 -11.90
C THR A 687 0.99 -54.03 -13.05
N LYS A 688 0.34 -53.83 -14.19
CA LYS A 688 0.37 -54.68 -15.38
C LYS A 688 0.13 -53.83 -16.63
N CYS A 689 0.98 -53.99 -17.64
CA CYS A 689 0.89 -53.25 -18.89
C CYS A 689 1.15 -54.19 -20.08
N THR A 690 0.44 -53.99 -21.20
CA THR A 690 0.75 -54.66 -22.46
C THR A 690 1.52 -53.68 -23.34
N VAL A 691 2.76 -54.03 -23.69
CA VAL A 691 3.53 -53.25 -24.68
C VAL A 691 3.02 -53.64 -26.07
N SER A 692 2.15 -52.81 -26.65
CA SER A 692 1.39 -53.15 -27.87
C SER A 692 1.70 -52.35 -29.13
N GLU A 693 2.14 -51.09 -29.05
CA GLU A 693 2.12 -50.22 -30.24
C GLU A 693 3.44 -50.22 -31.05
N ASP A 694 3.25 -50.27 -32.38
CA ASP A 694 4.14 -50.25 -33.55
C ASP A 694 5.45 -51.03 -33.58
N ALA A 695 6.19 -51.11 -32.48
CA ALA A 695 7.47 -51.81 -32.36
C ALA A 695 7.35 -53.35 -32.21
N ALA A 696 6.16 -53.90 -32.45
CA ALA A 696 5.75 -55.24 -32.03
C ALA A 696 6.82 -56.33 -32.26
N PHE A 697 7.13 -57.04 -31.17
CA PHE A 697 8.39 -57.74 -30.98
C PHE A 697 8.58 -58.85 -32.01
N LYS A 698 9.62 -58.72 -32.86
CA LYS A 698 9.85 -59.62 -34.01
C LYS A 698 10.30 -61.00 -33.53
N ALA A 699 9.75 -62.05 -34.14
CA ALA A 699 10.12 -63.44 -33.86
C ALA A 699 11.64 -63.68 -33.99
N GLY A 700 12.20 -64.50 -33.11
CA GLY A 700 13.63 -64.78 -33.06
C GLY A 700 14.53 -63.68 -32.47
N LYS A 701 14.01 -62.45 -32.22
CA LYS A 701 14.80 -61.36 -31.62
C LYS A 701 14.74 -61.36 -30.09
N THR A 702 15.71 -60.67 -29.49
CA THR A 702 15.81 -60.41 -28.06
C THR A 702 15.67 -58.92 -27.79
N TYR A 703 14.91 -58.58 -26.76
CA TYR A 703 14.67 -57.22 -26.33
C TYR A 703 14.90 -57.11 -24.82
N TRP A 704 15.00 -55.88 -24.31
CA TRP A 704 14.94 -55.59 -22.88
C TRP A 704 13.76 -54.68 -22.64
N VAL A 705 12.96 -54.99 -21.63
CA VAL A 705 11.79 -54.23 -21.21
C VAL A 705 12.06 -53.68 -19.82
N GLY A 706 11.71 -52.42 -19.60
CA GLY A 706 11.99 -51.69 -18.36
C GLY A 706 10.71 -51.07 -17.80
N VAL A 707 10.62 -51.00 -16.49
CA VAL A 707 9.55 -50.29 -15.78
C VAL A 707 10.18 -49.43 -14.68
N LYS A 708 9.76 -48.17 -14.61
CA LYS A 708 9.98 -47.26 -13.48
C LYS A 708 8.63 -46.98 -12.82
N ALA A 709 8.63 -46.69 -11.52
CA ALA A 709 7.50 -46.00 -10.91
C ALA A 709 7.74 -44.49 -11.00
N TYR A 710 6.69 -43.69 -11.17
CA TYR A 710 6.77 -42.24 -11.12
C TYR A 710 5.77 -41.65 -10.11
N ARG A 711 6.02 -40.42 -9.68
CA ARG A 711 5.14 -39.67 -8.80
C ARG A 711 5.20 -38.19 -9.13
N GLU A 712 4.05 -37.54 -9.26
CA GLU A 712 3.95 -36.09 -9.27
C GLU A 712 4.08 -35.54 -7.84
N TYR A 713 4.95 -34.56 -7.66
CA TYR A 713 5.17 -33.92 -6.37
C TYR A 713 5.53 -32.45 -6.55
N ASN A 714 4.63 -31.56 -6.11
CA ASN A 714 4.75 -30.10 -6.21
C ASN A 714 5.12 -29.65 -7.64
N GLY A 715 4.37 -30.13 -8.65
CA GLY A 715 4.56 -29.77 -10.06
C GLY A 715 5.80 -30.40 -10.73
N LYS A 716 6.38 -31.46 -10.15
CA LYS A 716 7.53 -32.18 -10.74
C LYS A 716 7.32 -33.70 -10.75
N THR A 717 7.54 -34.30 -11.91
CA THR A 717 7.61 -35.75 -12.12
C THR A 717 8.89 -36.33 -11.51
N LEU A 718 8.74 -37.09 -10.43
CA LEU A 718 9.83 -37.86 -9.82
C LEU A 718 9.82 -39.28 -10.36
N THR A 719 10.96 -39.82 -10.81
CA THR A 719 11.04 -41.21 -11.30
C THR A 719 11.97 -42.08 -10.45
N GLY A 720 11.52 -43.30 -10.17
CA GLY A 720 12.31 -44.31 -9.46
C GLY A 720 13.32 -45.04 -10.36
N PRO A 721 14.25 -45.82 -9.78
CA PRO A 721 15.20 -46.60 -10.56
C PRO A 721 14.50 -47.64 -11.46
N MET A 722 14.93 -47.73 -12.72
CA MET A 722 14.35 -48.66 -13.68
C MET A 722 14.70 -50.11 -13.34
N LYS A 723 13.69 -50.95 -13.12
CA LYS A 723 13.88 -52.40 -13.17
C LYS A 723 13.68 -52.87 -14.59
N SER A 724 14.59 -53.69 -15.12
CA SER A 724 14.47 -54.24 -16.47
C SER A 724 14.69 -55.76 -16.53
N LEU A 725 14.16 -56.37 -17.58
CA LEU A 725 14.28 -57.80 -17.91
C LEU A 725 14.67 -57.99 -19.37
N LYS A 726 15.40 -59.06 -19.66
CA LYS A 726 15.64 -59.58 -21.02
C LYS A 726 14.46 -60.46 -21.43
N VAL A 727 13.92 -60.25 -22.62
CA VAL A 727 12.80 -61.01 -23.21
C VAL A 727 13.22 -61.54 -24.57
N LYS A 728 13.16 -62.86 -24.77
CA LYS A 728 13.44 -63.52 -26.05
C LYS A 728 12.11 -63.93 -26.70
N ILE A 729 11.92 -63.59 -27.97
CA ILE A 729 10.73 -63.99 -28.73
C ILE A 729 11.03 -65.29 -29.47
N ALA A 730 10.22 -66.32 -29.27
CA ALA A 730 10.32 -67.57 -30.02
C ALA A 730 10.15 -67.34 -31.53
N LYS A 731 10.83 -68.16 -32.34
CA LYS A 731 10.70 -68.13 -33.81
C LYS A 731 9.26 -68.42 -34.25
#